data_AF-A0A1Q6JTC0-F1
#
_entry.id   AF-A0A1Q6JTC0-F1
#
_cell.length_a   1.000
_cell.length_b   1.000
_cell.length_c   1.000
_cell.angle_alpha   90.00
_cell.angle_beta   90.00
_cell.angle_gamma   90.00
#
_symmetry.space_group_name_H-M   'P 1'
#
loop_
_entity.id
_entity.type
_entity.pdbx_description
1 polymer ?
#
loop_
_entity_poly.entity_id
_entity_poly.type
_entity_poly.pdbx_seq_one_letter_code
_entity_poly.pdbx_strand_id
1 'polypeptide(L)'
;MKNKISQDITEKLEYIGLNLEEIPATLKYVEVLNFKPNIGIEENKYRQYRYISPKELEILLTPCNRLDDTKTKYSKAKPLVSYLEPKTEEEQKLYETFLQMLKDVEIDEIKEVEQQQQALTKKIPFKVRYSKNYLWQIYYSETDEKYFMIVPTQDKDYSTFFYVLKKQLEKKKAGKIFVPISNIDYSKELLNKTEIQSLENYLWTFTNDWPSIYEVYDKTDKISLQVVGQTQILGTIKSEYKTKLSNKIEASKFFKLIKALYIIQSELSEYYKFDTQIDKQGEIEFYYKDQLLKYDELGDWINEQYQKMVNIENEAIKNNQEYNQKLKLLKEETGKLEIDYIEKEKQISTFLECKKTFFGKVKYFFKYSGKKSKKKEEKKVIIEEKTNLEKDYKEDYVEEKIKKQYTLDELLEQGKNAKNRENEFNNTKMDINAIKLKKVNLIKKIENAVAFIEEIDSHKKSIFEFWKYSNKDEVNALAEGEKEVVNVKPHAKTFEFEEDFEEFGITMDHIQRAKLNKEELDSIYLTTTNQLTVINKVKTNSLEPKELDKYLKELKAEQKKSNQDIDEEIDIFGNLEEDTRKTKKLANKSHRENPKNKFLILGLGKQYKVVDYKVNISQVIWRVNDAINKISTSEDIVAYMWTDEDKTIDANEINVFNLDAEYEIEQAIKNSESSKINLYKIKLEKGAHVIAFSNCVYFDNQNKTLPEGMDKDTRIMVKLSDMDIKLNSKKNVKIGKLENDEITSKLDIKTVSILEYTVKQMEEE
;
A
#
# COMPACT_ATOMS: atom_id res chain seq x y z
N MET A 1 57.05 35.08 12.37
CA MET A 1 57.59 33.77 12.81
C MET A 1 57.09 32.73 11.81
N LYS A 2 57.99 32.03 11.11
CA LYS A 2 57.62 30.92 10.21
C LYS A 2 57.25 29.71 11.08
N ASN A 3 55.96 29.50 11.32
CA ASN A 3 55.51 28.25 11.93
C ASN A 3 55.90 27.11 10.99
N LYS A 4 56.63 26.14 11.52
CA LYS A 4 57.05 24.94 10.80
C LYS A 4 55.77 24.16 10.45
N ILE A 5 55.34 24.26 9.20
CA ILE A 5 54.19 23.51 8.68
C ILE A 5 54.46 22.02 8.94
N SER A 6 53.48 21.29 9.50
CA SER A 6 53.64 19.86 9.79
C SER A 6 53.73 19.06 8.48
N GLN A 7 54.41 17.92 8.51
CA GLN A 7 54.57 17.05 7.34
C GLN A 7 53.20 16.66 6.74
N ASP A 8 52.20 16.36 7.57
CA ASP A 8 50.82 16.07 7.16
C ASP A 8 50.19 17.22 6.33
N ILE A 9 50.37 18.47 6.75
CA ILE A 9 49.84 19.63 6.00
C ILE A 9 50.57 19.77 4.66
N THR A 10 51.88 19.55 4.62
CA THR A 10 52.66 19.58 3.38
C THR A 10 52.17 18.52 2.38
N GLU A 11 51.95 17.29 2.83
CA GLU A 11 51.43 16.20 1.98
C GLU A 11 50.04 16.54 1.40
N LYS A 12 49.17 17.16 2.18
CA LYS A 12 47.84 17.62 1.72
C LYS A 12 47.92 18.78 0.72
N LEU A 13 48.80 19.76 0.95
CA LEU A 13 49.06 20.87 0.02
C LEU A 13 49.58 20.36 -1.33
N GLU A 14 50.52 19.40 -1.30
CA GLU A 14 51.05 18.74 -2.50
C GLU A 14 49.95 17.98 -3.24
N TYR A 15 49.10 17.24 -2.53
CA TYR A 15 47.97 16.50 -3.14
C TYR A 15 46.95 17.42 -3.83
N ILE A 16 46.64 18.57 -3.23
CA ILE A 16 45.73 19.58 -3.80
C ILE A 16 46.42 20.38 -4.92
N GLY A 17 47.75 20.50 -4.89
CA GLY A 17 48.54 21.29 -5.84
C GLY A 17 48.60 22.77 -5.50
N LEU A 18 48.47 23.13 -4.22
CA LEU A 18 48.52 24.51 -3.73
C LEU A 18 49.87 24.83 -3.08
N ASN A 19 50.57 25.85 -3.59
CA ASN A 19 51.75 26.40 -2.94
C ASN A 19 51.38 27.67 -2.16
N LEU A 20 51.45 27.63 -0.83
CA LEU A 20 51.14 28.79 0.02
C LEU A 20 52.19 29.91 -0.07
N GLU A 21 53.40 29.63 -0.56
CA GLU A 21 54.42 30.67 -0.80
C GLU A 21 54.19 31.41 -2.13
N GLU A 22 53.48 30.78 -3.08
CA GLU A 22 53.22 31.34 -4.41
C GLU A 22 51.76 31.08 -4.81
N ILE A 23 50.86 31.95 -4.35
CA ILE A 23 49.43 31.84 -4.64
C ILE A 23 49.16 32.09 -6.14
N PRO A 24 48.52 31.14 -6.86
CA PRO A 24 48.23 31.28 -8.28
C PRO A 24 47.34 32.49 -8.61
N ALA A 25 47.63 33.16 -9.72
CA ALA A 25 46.87 34.34 -10.16
C ALA A 25 45.36 34.08 -10.33
N THR A 26 44.99 32.84 -10.68
CA THR A 26 43.57 32.42 -10.80
C THR A 26 42.80 32.52 -9.49
N LEU A 27 43.46 32.37 -8.34
CA LEU A 27 42.84 32.51 -7.01
C LEU A 27 42.87 33.94 -6.48
N LYS A 28 43.71 34.81 -7.07
CA LYS A 28 43.80 36.24 -6.67
C LYS A 28 42.73 37.10 -7.31
N TYR A 29 42.10 36.62 -8.38
CA TYR A 29 40.99 37.29 -9.04
C TYR A 29 39.72 37.08 -8.24
N VAL A 30 39.17 38.17 -7.69
CA VAL A 30 37.93 38.19 -6.90
C VAL A 30 36.99 39.17 -7.57
N GLU A 31 35.80 38.70 -7.93
CA GLU A 31 34.76 39.57 -8.45
C GLU A 31 33.78 39.96 -7.35
N VAL A 32 33.18 41.15 -7.48
CA VAL A 32 32.13 41.54 -6.55
C VAL A 32 30.85 40.85 -6.97
N LEU A 33 30.47 39.80 -6.25
CA LEU A 33 29.21 39.10 -6.45
C LEU A 33 28.04 39.89 -5.85
N ASN A 34 26.97 40.02 -6.62
CA ASN A 34 25.69 40.63 -6.26
C ASN A 34 24.62 39.56 -6.04
N PHE A 35 24.84 38.70 -5.04
CA PHE A 35 23.89 37.67 -4.67
C PHE A 35 22.82 38.17 -3.69
N LYS A 36 21.56 37.92 -4.02
CA LYS A 36 20.40 38.17 -3.15
C LYS A 36 19.75 36.83 -2.78
N PRO A 37 19.92 36.36 -1.54
CA PRO A 37 19.30 35.11 -1.09
C PRO A 37 17.77 35.14 -1.22
N ASN A 38 17.19 34.05 -1.72
CA ASN A 38 15.74 33.88 -1.80
C ASN A 38 15.15 33.62 -0.40
N ILE A 39 14.31 34.54 0.07
CA ILE A 39 13.63 34.41 1.36
C ILE A 39 12.49 33.40 1.20
N GLY A 40 12.61 32.23 1.85
CA GLY A 40 11.56 31.18 1.85
C GLY A 40 11.91 29.90 1.09
N ILE A 41 13.13 29.75 0.57
CA ILE A 41 13.64 28.47 0.07
C ILE A 41 14.48 27.82 1.17
N GLU A 42 14.10 26.61 1.58
CA GLU A 42 14.91 25.82 2.51
C GLU A 42 16.19 25.36 1.81
N GLU A 43 17.35 25.63 2.41
CA GLU A 43 18.66 25.34 1.78
C GLU A 43 18.96 23.85 1.60
N ASN A 44 18.32 22.98 2.37
CA ASN A 44 18.45 21.53 2.26
C ASN A 44 17.50 20.92 1.22
N LYS A 45 16.59 21.70 0.64
CA LYS A 45 15.66 21.26 -0.42
C LYS A 45 16.17 21.68 -1.79
N TYR A 46 17.01 20.84 -2.39
CA TYR A 46 17.56 21.06 -3.73
C TYR A 46 16.52 20.80 -4.81
N ARG A 47 16.21 21.83 -5.60
CA ARG A 47 15.31 21.74 -6.76
C ARG A 47 16.05 21.56 -8.07
N GLN A 48 17.29 22.04 -8.14
CA GLN A 48 18.10 22.00 -9.35
C GLN A 48 19.42 21.25 -9.14
N TYR A 49 19.78 20.42 -10.11
CA TYR A 49 21.10 19.78 -10.23
C TYR A 49 21.72 20.12 -11.57
N ARG A 50 23.01 20.48 -11.56
CA ARG A 50 23.71 20.97 -12.76
C ARG A 50 25.10 20.37 -12.90
N TYR A 51 25.55 20.27 -14.15
CA TYR A 51 26.96 20.06 -14.47
C TYR A 51 27.65 21.42 -14.59
N ILE A 52 28.56 21.72 -13.67
CA ILE A 52 29.26 23.02 -13.63
C ILE A 52 30.77 22.83 -13.71
N SER A 53 31.49 23.81 -14.24
CA SER A 53 32.96 23.79 -14.25
C SER A 53 33.50 24.23 -12.89
N PRO A 54 34.34 23.42 -12.21
CA PRO A 54 34.99 23.87 -10.98
C PRO A 54 35.82 25.16 -11.17
N LYS A 55 36.35 25.39 -12.37
CA LYS A 55 37.17 26.57 -12.72
C LYS A 55 36.37 27.87 -12.82
N GLU A 56 35.05 27.78 -12.96
CA GLU A 56 34.15 28.93 -13.03
C GLU A 56 33.54 29.27 -11.67
N LEU A 57 33.82 28.48 -10.64
CA LEU A 57 33.33 28.72 -9.28
C LEU A 57 34.17 29.75 -8.56
N GLU A 58 33.54 30.79 -8.04
CA GLU A 58 34.15 31.62 -7.01
C GLU A 58 34.01 30.96 -5.63
N ILE A 59 35.06 30.98 -4.81
CA ILE A 59 35.04 30.34 -3.48
C ILE A 59 35.05 31.42 -2.40
N LEU A 60 34.03 31.40 -1.55
CA LEU A 60 33.89 32.26 -0.38
C LEU A 60 33.88 31.42 0.89
N LEU A 61 34.63 31.82 1.91
CA LEU A 61 34.67 31.16 3.22
C LEU A 61 33.94 32.03 4.23
N THR A 62 33.08 31.41 5.04
CA THR A 62 32.26 32.11 6.05
C THR A 62 32.47 31.51 7.44
N PRO A 63 32.59 32.33 8.51
CA PRO A 63 32.77 31.84 9.87
C PRO A 63 31.50 31.23 10.49
N CYS A 64 30.45 31.01 9.70
CA CYS A 64 29.17 30.44 10.10
C CYS A 64 29.19 28.90 10.09
N ASN A 65 28.13 28.31 10.64
CA ASN A 65 27.78 26.91 10.46
C ASN A 65 26.94 26.72 9.18
N ARG A 66 26.96 25.53 8.57
CA ARG A 66 26.12 25.21 7.41
C ARG A 66 24.62 25.43 7.63
N LEU A 67 24.14 25.18 8.84
CA LEU A 67 22.73 25.30 9.23
C LEU A 67 22.28 26.75 9.41
N ASP A 68 23.21 27.70 9.44
CA ASP A 68 22.89 29.12 9.50
C ASP A 68 22.24 29.58 8.18
N ASP A 69 21.40 30.62 8.26
CA ASP A 69 20.69 31.13 7.09
C ASP A 69 21.63 31.68 6.00
N THR A 70 21.22 31.54 4.73
CA THR A 70 22.06 31.93 3.59
C THR A 70 22.49 33.39 3.64
N LYS A 71 21.63 34.28 4.14
CA LYS A 71 21.91 35.72 4.19
C LYS A 71 23.01 36.01 5.20
N THR A 72 22.96 35.38 6.36
CA THR A 72 24.02 35.47 7.37
C THR A 72 25.32 34.87 6.84
N LYS A 73 25.27 33.68 6.23
CA LYS A 73 26.44 33.04 5.61
C LYS A 73 27.11 33.93 4.57
N TYR A 74 26.34 34.48 3.64
CA TYR A 74 26.86 35.34 2.57
C TYR A 74 27.40 36.68 3.09
N SER A 75 26.70 37.34 4.02
CA SER A 75 27.12 38.65 4.55
C SER A 75 28.43 38.62 5.32
N LYS A 76 28.77 37.48 5.93
CA LYS A 76 30.04 37.25 6.64
C LYS A 76 31.11 36.57 5.79
N ALA A 77 30.77 36.16 4.56
CA ALA A 77 31.69 35.44 3.71
C ALA A 77 32.81 36.37 3.21
N LYS A 78 34.02 35.84 3.15
CA LYS A 78 35.20 36.52 2.60
C LYS A 78 35.80 35.65 1.49
N PRO A 79 36.39 36.26 0.44
CA PRO A 79 36.98 35.49 -0.66
C PRO A 79 38.14 34.63 -0.18
N LEU A 80 38.36 33.49 -0.84
CA LEU A 80 39.42 32.54 -0.49
C LEU A 80 40.81 33.20 -0.37
N VAL A 81 41.13 34.19 -1.22
CA VAL A 81 42.43 34.89 -1.18
C VAL A 81 42.72 35.54 0.18
N SER A 82 41.71 36.04 0.89
CA SER A 82 41.88 36.64 2.23
C SER A 82 42.31 35.62 3.29
N TYR A 83 42.10 34.32 3.03
CA TYR A 83 42.53 33.22 3.89
C TYR A 83 43.89 32.64 3.46
N LEU A 84 44.40 32.99 2.27
CA LEU A 84 45.65 32.45 1.73
C LEU A 84 46.81 33.46 1.77
N GLU A 85 46.54 34.75 1.57
CA GLU A 85 47.53 35.83 1.52
C GLU A 85 47.15 36.95 2.50
N PRO A 86 47.33 36.75 3.82
CA PRO A 86 46.89 37.71 4.83
C PRO A 86 47.71 39.01 4.77
N LYS A 87 47.03 40.16 4.75
CA LYS A 87 47.63 41.51 4.74
C LYS A 87 47.40 42.27 6.04
N THR A 88 46.48 41.80 6.88
CA THR A 88 46.07 42.41 8.15
C THR A 88 46.09 41.41 9.30
N GLU A 89 46.09 41.89 10.55
CA GLU A 89 46.03 41.02 11.75
C GLU A 89 44.74 40.17 11.80
N GLU A 90 43.62 40.69 11.29
CA GLU A 90 42.38 39.93 11.19
C GLU A 90 42.49 38.79 10.17
N GLU A 91 43.12 39.05 9.01
CA GLU A 91 43.34 38.02 7.99
C GLU A 91 44.35 36.96 8.45
N GLN A 92 45.27 37.30 9.37
CA GLN A 92 46.15 36.31 9.97
C GLN A 92 45.36 35.20 10.70
N LYS A 93 44.25 35.56 11.37
CA LYS A 93 43.34 34.57 12.00
C LYS A 93 42.56 33.76 10.98
N LEU A 94 42.25 34.35 9.82
CA LEU A 94 41.62 33.63 8.70
C LEU A 94 42.59 32.60 8.11
N TYR A 95 43.86 32.97 7.96
CA TYR A 95 44.91 32.05 7.53
C TYR A 95 45.09 30.87 8.49
N GLU A 96 45.07 31.12 9.81
CA GLU A 96 45.07 30.04 10.82
C GLU A 96 43.84 29.12 10.68
N THR A 97 42.66 29.69 10.43
CA THR A 97 41.44 28.91 10.15
C THR A 97 41.60 28.01 8.93
N PHE A 98 42.18 28.50 7.83
CA PHE A 98 42.44 27.69 6.64
C PHE A 98 43.39 26.52 6.92
N LEU A 99 44.47 26.76 7.67
CA LEU A 99 45.39 25.70 8.09
C LEU A 99 44.70 24.65 8.96
N GLN A 100 43.77 25.07 9.82
CA GLN A 100 42.97 24.16 10.65
C GLN A 100 42.03 23.30 9.79
N MET A 101 41.32 23.89 8.81
CA MET A 101 40.48 23.14 7.86
C MET A 101 41.29 22.09 7.09
N LEU A 102 42.51 22.44 6.68
CA LEU A 102 43.41 21.54 5.98
C LEU A 102 43.94 20.42 6.89
N LYS A 103 44.13 20.70 8.17
CA LYS A 103 44.48 19.69 9.16
C LYS A 103 43.33 18.68 9.37
N ASP A 104 42.10 19.17 9.38
CA ASP A 104 40.91 18.36 9.68
C ASP A 104 40.44 17.48 8.52
N VAL A 105 40.72 17.86 7.25
CA VAL A 105 40.36 17.04 6.09
C VAL A 105 41.31 15.86 5.89
N GLU A 106 40.76 14.71 5.50
CA GLU A 106 41.55 13.55 5.07
C GLU A 106 41.66 13.47 3.55
N ILE A 107 42.83 13.05 3.04
CA ILE A 107 43.06 12.89 1.59
C ILE A 107 42.10 11.84 1.01
N ASP A 108 41.81 10.78 1.77
CA ASP A 108 40.95 9.70 1.31
C ASP A 108 39.49 10.15 1.14
N GLU A 109 38.99 11.06 1.99
CA GLU A 109 37.68 11.68 1.79
C GLU A 109 37.63 12.49 0.48
N ILE A 110 38.70 13.20 0.13
CA ILE A 110 38.78 13.92 -1.15
C ILE A 110 38.80 12.94 -2.34
N LYS A 111 39.47 11.78 -2.19
CA LYS A 111 39.46 10.72 -3.22
C LYS A 111 38.08 10.09 -3.37
N GLU A 112 37.34 9.90 -2.29
CA GLU A 112 35.95 9.41 -2.34
C GLU A 112 35.07 10.37 -3.14
N VAL A 113 35.16 11.68 -2.91
CA VAL A 113 34.45 12.70 -3.71
C VAL A 113 34.87 12.63 -5.19
N GLU A 114 36.15 12.41 -5.47
CA GLU A 114 36.64 12.25 -6.84
C GLU A 114 36.06 11.01 -7.54
N GLN A 115 36.03 9.85 -6.87
CA GLN A 115 35.40 8.64 -7.38
C GLN A 115 33.90 8.81 -7.60
N GLN A 116 33.23 9.48 -6.65
CA GLN A 116 31.82 9.81 -6.72
C GLN A 116 31.52 10.65 -7.98
N GLN A 117 32.27 11.72 -8.21
CA GLN A 117 32.11 12.59 -9.37
C GLN A 117 32.48 11.91 -10.70
N GLN A 118 33.43 10.98 -10.70
CA GLN A 118 33.71 10.14 -11.87
C GLN A 118 32.52 9.26 -12.24
N ALA A 119 31.82 8.68 -11.25
CA ALA A 119 30.59 7.91 -11.49
C ALA A 119 29.46 8.82 -12.00
N LEU A 120 29.24 9.96 -11.36
CA LEU A 120 28.21 10.94 -11.73
C LEU A 120 28.43 11.51 -13.14
N THR A 121 29.69 11.69 -13.55
CA THR A 121 30.05 12.12 -14.91
C THR A 121 29.58 11.12 -15.97
N LYS A 122 29.51 9.83 -15.64
CA LYS A 122 29.07 8.78 -16.57
C LYS A 122 27.54 8.68 -16.60
N LYS A 123 26.88 8.80 -15.46
CA LYS A 123 25.43 8.59 -15.33
C LYS A 123 24.85 9.39 -14.16
N ILE A 124 23.71 10.04 -14.41
CA ILE A 124 22.91 10.67 -13.37
C ILE A 124 22.28 9.57 -12.47
N PRO A 125 22.35 9.68 -11.13
CA PRO A 125 21.75 8.71 -10.22
C PRO A 125 20.26 8.53 -10.49
N PHE A 126 19.71 7.35 -10.16
CA PHE A 126 18.27 7.13 -10.26
C PHE A 126 17.50 8.18 -9.45
N LYS A 127 17.82 8.31 -8.15
CA LYS A 127 17.21 9.29 -7.24
C LYS A 127 17.64 10.75 -7.50
N VAL A 128 18.49 11.02 -8.50
CA VAL A 128 19.15 12.31 -8.80
C VAL A 128 20.10 12.78 -7.69
N ARG A 129 19.61 12.84 -6.45
CA ARG A 129 20.38 13.05 -5.23
C ARG A 129 21.36 11.90 -4.97
N TYR A 130 22.39 12.21 -4.19
CA TYR A 130 23.43 11.28 -3.82
C TYR A 130 23.98 11.59 -2.42
N SER A 131 24.66 10.62 -1.81
CA SER A 131 25.20 10.77 -0.45
C SER A 131 26.13 11.98 -0.34
N LYS A 132 26.03 12.72 0.76
CA LYS A 132 26.82 13.94 1.04
C LYS A 132 26.64 15.10 0.03
N ASN A 133 25.61 15.08 -0.83
CA ASN A 133 25.34 16.19 -1.76
C ASN A 133 25.14 17.57 -1.07
N TYR A 134 24.74 17.58 0.20
CA TYR A 134 24.56 18.79 0.99
C TYR A 134 25.88 19.53 1.32
N LEU A 135 27.04 18.87 1.16
CA LEU A 135 28.36 19.47 1.38
C LEU A 135 28.75 20.48 0.29
N TRP A 136 28.11 20.46 -0.88
CA TRP A 136 28.56 21.30 -1.99
C TRP A 136 28.31 22.79 -1.74
N GLN A 137 27.19 23.18 -1.13
CA GLN A 137 26.88 24.59 -0.79
C GLN A 137 27.20 25.56 -1.95
N ILE A 138 26.81 25.17 -3.18
CA ILE A 138 27.03 25.96 -4.39
C ILE A 138 25.76 26.74 -4.70
N TYR A 139 25.94 28.02 -4.99
CA TYR A 139 24.88 28.99 -5.25
C TYR A 139 25.09 29.60 -6.64
N TYR A 140 24.05 30.26 -7.15
CA TYR A 140 24.07 30.96 -8.42
C TYR A 140 23.62 32.41 -8.23
N SER A 141 24.43 33.36 -8.68
CA SER A 141 24.05 34.78 -8.77
C SER A 141 23.41 35.03 -10.12
N GLU A 142 22.10 35.28 -10.13
CA GLU A 142 21.38 35.65 -11.36
C GLU A 142 21.86 37.00 -11.91
N THR A 143 22.24 37.93 -11.04
CA THR A 143 22.69 39.29 -11.42
C THR A 143 23.99 39.25 -12.22
N ASP A 144 24.92 38.39 -11.82
CA ASP A 144 26.28 38.33 -12.38
C ASP A 144 26.50 37.09 -13.27
N GLU A 145 25.45 36.27 -13.44
CA GLU A 145 25.45 35.01 -14.18
C GLU A 145 26.57 34.03 -13.78
N LYS A 146 26.86 33.95 -12.47
CA LYS A 146 28.02 33.22 -11.94
C LYS A 146 27.67 32.26 -10.81
N TYR A 147 28.36 31.12 -10.79
CA TYR A 147 28.30 30.17 -9.70
C TYR A 147 29.38 30.46 -8.67
N PHE A 148 29.05 30.25 -7.40
CA PHE A 148 30.00 30.39 -6.31
C PHE A 148 29.70 29.38 -5.20
N MET A 149 30.73 28.99 -4.47
CA MET A 149 30.66 28.08 -3.33
C MET A 149 30.81 28.88 -2.05
N ILE A 150 29.90 28.70 -1.09
CA ILE A 150 30.08 29.22 0.27
C ILE A 150 30.53 28.06 1.16
N VAL A 151 31.72 28.16 1.73
CA VAL A 151 32.33 27.15 2.59
C VAL A 151 32.20 27.60 4.06
N PRO A 152 31.35 26.94 4.88
CA PRO A 152 31.26 27.23 6.31
C PRO A 152 32.49 26.70 7.05
N THR A 153 33.24 27.56 7.75
CA THR A 153 34.48 27.17 8.43
C THR A 153 34.27 26.55 9.82
N GLN A 154 33.02 26.42 10.28
CA GLN A 154 32.67 25.72 11.53
C GLN A 154 32.26 24.25 11.30
N ASP A 155 32.24 23.80 10.05
CA ASP A 155 31.91 22.42 9.72
C ASP A 155 33.08 21.47 10.07
N LYS A 156 32.90 20.17 9.83
CA LYS A 156 33.95 19.15 10.06
C LYS A 156 34.39 18.42 8.80
N ASP A 157 33.59 18.49 7.73
CA ASP A 157 33.87 17.83 6.46
C ASP A 157 34.09 18.90 5.40
N TYR A 158 35.34 19.00 4.93
CA TYR A 158 35.82 19.96 3.94
C TYR A 158 36.19 19.30 2.61
N SER A 159 35.86 18.01 2.45
CA SER A 159 36.28 17.18 1.31
C SER A 159 35.84 17.77 -0.04
N THR A 160 34.60 18.25 -0.16
CA THR A 160 34.08 18.89 -1.37
C THR A 160 34.78 20.19 -1.71
N PHE A 161 35.07 21.03 -0.70
CA PHE A 161 35.81 22.29 -0.89
C PHE A 161 37.21 22.02 -1.43
N PHE A 162 37.98 21.16 -0.76
CA PHE A 162 39.35 20.85 -1.19
C PHE A 162 39.38 20.09 -2.52
N TYR A 163 38.36 19.30 -2.84
CA TYR A 163 38.19 18.73 -4.17
C TYR A 163 37.99 19.81 -5.25
N VAL A 164 37.11 20.80 -5.03
CA VAL A 164 36.92 21.92 -5.98
C VAL A 164 38.22 22.71 -6.15
N LEU A 165 38.89 23.05 -5.04
CA LEU A 165 40.15 23.79 -5.07
C LEU A 165 41.23 23.04 -5.86
N LYS A 166 41.39 21.73 -5.63
CA LYS A 166 42.28 20.86 -6.42
C LYS A 166 41.95 20.96 -7.92
N LYS A 167 40.68 20.84 -8.30
CA LYS A 167 40.25 20.92 -9.71
C LYS A 167 40.45 22.31 -10.34
N GLN A 168 40.39 23.39 -9.56
CA GLN A 168 40.73 24.73 -10.03
C GLN A 168 42.21 24.87 -10.38
N LEU A 169 43.08 24.28 -9.55
CA LEU A 169 44.54 24.34 -9.66
C LEU A 169 45.13 23.40 -10.72
N GLU A 170 44.41 22.35 -11.10
CA GLU A 170 44.83 21.44 -12.16
C GLU A 170 45.06 22.18 -13.50
N LYS A 171 46.24 21.96 -14.12
CA LYS A 171 46.59 22.57 -15.42
C LYS A 171 45.72 22.09 -16.59
N LYS A 172 45.12 20.90 -16.49
CA LYS A 172 44.23 20.33 -17.53
C LYS A 172 42.86 21.03 -17.48
N LYS A 173 42.04 20.90 -18.54
CA LYS A 173 40.62 21.32 -18.45
C LYS A 173 39.96 20.49 -17.35
N ALA A 174 39.48 21.16 -16.29
CA ALA A 174 38.66 20.51 -15.29
C ALA A 174 37.34 20.08 -15.98
N GLY A 175 36.99 18.80 -15.91
CA GLY A 175 35.67 18.36 -16.36
C GLY A 175 34.57 19.03 -15.54
N LYS A 176 33.34 19.04 -16.06
CA LYS A 176 32.18 19.51 -15.27
C LYS A 176 31.89 18.53 -14.13
N ILE A 177 31.52 19.04 -12.95
CA ILE A 177 31.07 18.30 -11.77
C ILE A 177 29.55 18.36 -11.65
N PHE A 178 28.92 17.29 -11.18
CA PHE A 178 27.46 17.21 -11.02
C PHE A 178 27.08 17.52 -9.57
N VAL A 179 26.39 18.65 -9.35
CA VAL A 179 26.13 19.19 -8.01
C VAL A 179 24.73 19.76 -7.87
N PRO A 180 24.15 19.75 -6.66
CA PRO A 180 22.95 20.52 -6.38
C PRO A 180 23.26 22.02 -6.32
N ILE A 181 22.29 22.85 -6.70
CA ILE A 181 22.35 24.30 -6.53
C ILE A 181 21.46 24.71 -5.35
N SER A 182 22.07 25.36 -4.36
CA SER A 182 21.44 25.84 -3.14
C SER A 182 20.66 27.14 -3.37
N ASN A 183 19.56 27.31 -2.62
CA ASN A 183 18.76 28.54 -2.54
C ASN A 183 18.22 29.06 -3.90
N ILE A 184 17.96 28.15 -4.84
CA ILE A 184 17.37 28.45 -6.15
C ILE A 184 16.00 27.76 -6.30
N ASP A 185 15.02 28.48 -6.86
CA ASP A 185 13.70 27.91 -7.20
C ASP A 185 13.77 27.24 -8.59
N TYR A 186 12.70 26.58 -9.02
CA TYR A 186 12.59 26.06 -10.38
C TYR A 186 12.67 27.20 -11.43
N SER A 187 13.30 26.91 -12.57
CA SER A 187 13.53 27.84 -13.67
C SER A 187 12.25 28.40 -14.31
N LYS A 188 11.14 27.65 -14.21
CA LYS A 188 9.86 27.87 -14.92
C LYS A 188 9.93 27.63 -16.44
N GLU A 189 11.02 27.07 -16.95
CA GLU A 189 11.17 26.77 -18.38
C GLU A 189 10.24 25.65 -18.84
N LEU A 190 10.14 24.58 -18.03
CA LEU A 190 9.33 23.39 -18.32
C LEU A 190 7.92 23.48 -17.71
N LEU A 191 7.85 23.64 -16.39
CA LEU A 191 6.63 23.84 -15.61
C LEU A 191 6.86 24.97 -14.60
N ASN A 192 5.82 25.72 -14.30
CA ASN A 192 5.88 26.75 -13.26
C ASN A 192 5.75 26.12 -11.86
N LYS A 193 6.06 26.90 -10.82
CA LYS A 193 6.04 26.44 -9.42
C LYS A 193 4.68 25.87 -8.99
N THR A 194 3.58 26.51 -9.37
CA THR A 194 2.24 26.04 -9.03
C THR A 194 1.89 24.73 -9.74
N GLU A 195 2.32 24.57 -11.00
CA GLU A 195 2.16 23.32 -11.74
C GLU A 195 2.96 22.18 -11.10
N ILE A 196 4.19 22.44 -10.65
CA ILE A 196 5.02 21.44 -9.97
C ILE A 196 4.38 21.02 -8.63
N GLN A 197 3.95 21.98 -7.81
CA GLN A 197 3.26 21.68 -6.55
C GLN A 197 1.96 20.91 -6.76
N SER A 198 1.17 21.30 -7.77
CA SER A 198 -0.03 20.55 -8.15
C SER A 198 0.32 19.14 -8.63
N LEU A 199 1.39 18.98 -9.40
CA LEU A 199 1.85 17.68 -9.88
C LEU A 199 2.25 16.75 -8.72
N GLU A 200 2.96 17.26 -7.71
CA GLU A 200 3.28 16.52 -6.48
C GLU A 200 2.01 16.00 -5.79
N ASN A 201 1.01 16.88 -5.59
CA ASN A 201 -0.27 16.52 -4.96
C ASN A 201 -1.06 15.49 -5.77
N TYR A 202 -1.11 15.67 -7.10
CA TYR A 202 -1.86 14.76 -7.96
C TYR A 202 -1.22 13.39 -7.99
N LEU A 203 0.11 13.31 -8.11
CA LEU A 203 0.84 12.03 -8.08
C LEU A 203 0.68 11.31 -6.75
N TRP A 204 0.73 12.02 -5.63
CA TRP A 204 0.50 11.44 -4.30
C TRP A 204 -0.86 10.72 -4.22
N THR A 205 -1.91 11.29 -4.84
CA THR A 205 -3.27 10.70 -4.87
C THR A 205 -3.32 9.31 -5.52
N PHE A 206 -2.44 9.03 -6.48
CA PHE A 206 -2.41 7.75 -7.20
C PHE A 206 -1.39 6.76 -6.63
N THR A 207 -0.33 7.28 -6.03
CA THR A 207 0.83 6.48 -5.63
C THR A 207 0.90 6.23 -4.12
N ASN A 208 0.17 7.01 -3.33
CA ASN A 208 0.26 7.07 -1.87
C ASN A 208 1.68 7.42 -1.37
N ASP A 209 2.51 8.04 -2.22
CA ASP A 209 3.88 8.44 -1.90
C ASP A 209 4.19 9.82 -2.49
N TRP A 210 4.99 10.63 -1.78
CA TRP A 210 5.32 11.98 -2.24
C TRP A 210 6.48 11.92 -3.23
N PRO A 211 6.28 12.34 -4.50
CA PRO A 211 7.37 12.37 -5.45
C PRO A 211 8.37 13.47 -5.12
N SER A 212 9.63 13.21 -5.43
CA SER A 212 10.68 14.22 -5.51
C SER A 212 10.85 14.68 -6.96
N ILE A 213 10.68 15.98 -7.20
CA ILE A 213 10.80 16.58 -8.53
C ILE A 213 12.08 17.43 -8.60
N TYR A 214 12.89 17.21 -9.64
CA TYR A 214 14.15 17.91 -9.86
C TYR A 214 14.26 18.46 -11.28
N GLU A 215 14.76 19.68 -11.42
CA GLU A 215 15.30 20.15 -12.70
C GLU A 215 16.77 19.74 -12.81
N VAL A 216 17.09 19.00 -13.87
CA VAL A 216 18.42 18.48 -14.10
C VAL A 216 18.95 19.02 -15.43
N TYR A 217 20.04 19.77 -15.34
CA TYR A 217 20.75 20.30 -16.50
C TYR A 217 21.83 19.31 -16.91
N ASP A 218 21.85 18.92 -18.18
CA ASP A 218 22.89 18.05 -18.71
C ASP A 218 24.21 18.81 -18.98
N LYS A 219 25.22 18.13 -19.52
CA LYS A 219 26.53 18.75 -19.80
C LYS A 219 26.47 19.84 -20.88
N THR A 220 25.41 19.83 -21.71
CA THR A 220 25.13 20.83 -22.75
C THR A 220 24.15 21.90 -22.29
N ASP A 221 23.87 21.94 -20.97
CA ASP A 221 22.96 22.88 -20.32
C ASP A 221 21.50 22.77 -20.80
N LYS A 222 21.11 21.60 -21.34
CA LYS A 222 19.71 21.28 -21.62
C LYS A 222 19.01 20.82 -20.35
N ILE A 223 17.87 21.43 -20.07
CA ILE A 223 17.04 21.13 -18.90
C ILE A 223 16.17 19.89 -19.14
N SER A 224 15.98 19.09 -18.08
CA SER A 224 14.96 18.04 -18.00
C SER A 224 14.32 18.05 -16.63
N LEU A 225 13.02 17.78 -16.54
CA LEU A 225 12.32 17.58 -15.28
C LEU A 225 12.32 16.09 -14.95
N GLN A 226 12.84 15.72 -13.79
CA GLN A 226 12.93 14.34 -13.33
C GLN A 226 12.04 14.17 -12.10
N VAL A 227 11.00 13.35 -12.24
CA VAL A 227 10.06 12.99 -11.18
C VAL A 227 10.44 11.61 -10.67
N VAL A 228 10.78 11.48 -9.39
CA VAL A 228 11.19 10.23 -8.76
C VAL A 228 10.28 9.94 -7.57
N GLY A 229 9.80 8.72 -7.41
CA GLY A 229 9.00 8.32 -6.25
C GLY A 229 8.76 6.83 -6.21
N GLN A 230 7.86 6.40 -5.32
CA GLN A 230 7.38 5.02 -5.25
C GLN A 230 5.90 4.94 -5.62
N THR A 231 5.46 3.81 -6.18
CA THR A 231 4.05 3.53 -6.48
C THR A 231 3.68 2.15 -5.95
N GLN A 232 2.45 2.00 -5.47
CA GLN A 232 1.86 0.71 -5.11
C GLN A 232 1.31 0.01 -6.36
N ILE A 233 1.85 -1.16 -6.68
CA ILE A 233 1.50 -1.90 -7.91
C ILE A 233 0.53 -3.04 -7.63
N LEU A 234 0.64 -3.70 -6.47
CA LEU A 234 -0.25 -4.78 -6.07
C LEU A 234 -0.39 -4.81 -4.54
N GLY A 235 -1.56 -4.39 -4.03
CA GLY A 235 -1.78 -4.29 -2.60
C GLY A 235 -0.75 -3.34 -1.97
N THR A 236 0.09 -3.89 -1.10
CA THR A 236 1.13 -3.17 -0.38
C THR A 236 2.41 -3.00 -1.22
N ILE A 237 2.66 -3.88 -2.20
CA ILE A 237 3.92 -3.96 -2.95
C ILE A 237 4.27 -2.65 -3.65
N LYS A 238 5.39 -2.05 -3.24
CA LYS A 238 5.94 -0.80 -3.78
C LYS A 238 6.97 -1.02 -4.88
N SER A 239 6.96 -0.12 -5.85
CA SER A 239 7.94 -0.03 -6.94
C SER A 239 8.48 1.38 -7.05
N GLU A 240 9.80 1.49 -7.17
CA GLU A 240 10.48 2.75 -7.50
C GLU A 240 10.20 3.12 -8.96
N TYR A 241 9.94 4.40 -9.22
CA TYR A 241 9.76 4.95 -10.56
C TYR A 241 10.56 6.24 -10.76
N LYS A 242 10.90 6.52 -12.02
CA LYS A 242 11.53 7.74 -12.45
C LYS A 242 11.03 8.13 -13.84
N THR A 243 10.35 9.27 -13.93
CA THR A 243 9.91 9.83 -15.21
C THR A 243 10.79 11.01 -15.60
N LYS A 244 11.32 11.01 -16.83
CA LYS A 244 12.14 12.09 -17.36
C LYS A 244 11.40 12.84 -18.47
N LEU A 245 11.10 14.11 -18.21
CA LEU A 245 10.43 15.02 -19.15
C LEU A 245 11.49 15.96 -19.75
N SER A 246 11.81 15.78 -21.03
CA SER A 246 12.99 16.41 -21.64
C SER A 246 12.69 17.76 -22.29
N ASN A 247 11.41 18.12 -22.42
CA ASN A 247 10.99 19.40 -23.01
C ASN A 247 9.62 19.85 -22.48
N LYS A 248 9.27 21.10 -22.77
CA LYS A 248 8.04 21.75 -22.30
C LYS A 248 6.76 21.04 -22.81
N ILE A 249 6.80 20.46 -24.01
CA ILE A 249 5.63 19.76 -24.58
C ILE A 249 5.36 18.49 -23.78
N GLU A 250 6.38 17.64 -23.59
CA GLU A 250 6.29 16.44 -22.76
C GLU A 250 5.83 16.75 -21.35
N ALA A 251 6.44 17.76 -20.71
CA ALA A 251 6.08 18.15 -19.35
C ALA A 251 4.63 18.65 -19.25
N SER A 252 4.18 19.44 -20.22
CA SER A 252 2.80 19.92 -20.27
C SER A 252 1.79 18.79 -20.52
N LYS A 253 2.09 17.84 -21.42
CA LYS A 253 1.24 16.67 -21.66
C LYS A 253 1.12 15.81 -20.41
N PHE A 254 2.24 15.53 -19.75
CA PHE A 254 2.27 14.75 -18.50
C PHE A 254 1.46 15.41 -17.39
N PHE A 255 1.70 16.72 -17.15
CA PHE A 255 0.95 17.49 -16.16
C PHE A 255 -0.56 17.48 -16.43
N LYS A 256 -0.98 17.72 -17.68
CA LYS A 256 -2.40 17.76 -18.05
C LYS A 256 -3.07 16.39 -17.94
N LEU A 257 -2.40 15.31 -18.31
CA LEU A 257 -2.90 13.95 -18.12
C LEU A 257 -3.19 13.71 -16.64
N ILE A 258 -2.17 13.87 -15.79
CA ILE A 258 -2.30 13.61 -14.35
C ILE A 258 -3.36 14.50 -13.71
N LYS A 259 -3.42 15.78 -14.09
CA LYS A 259 -4.46 16.70 -13.63
C LYS A 259 -5.86 16.22 -14.01
N ALA A 260 -6.06 15.80 -15.27
CA ALA A 260 -7.36 15.31 -15.72
C ALA A 260 -7.78 14.05 -14.96
N LEU A 261 -6.88 13.07 -14.82
CA LEU A 261 -7.15 11.86 -14.04
C LEU A 261 -7.49 12.19 -12.59
N TYR A 262 -6.78 13.15 -11.98
CA TYR A 262 -7.01 13.55 -10.60
C TYR A 262 -8.41 14.13 -10.41
N ILE A 263 -8.83 15.04 -11.31
CA ILE A 263 -10.16 15.64 -11.27
C ILE A 263 -11.23 14.56 -11.43
N ILE A 264 -11.09 13.65 -12.40
CA ILE A 264 -12.05 12.57 -12.64
C ILE A 264 -12.19 11.67 -11.40
N GLN A 265 -11.09 11.20 -10.83
CA GLN A 265 -11.13 10.31 -9.68
C GLN A 265 -11.64 11.02 -8.42
N SER A 266 -11.32 12.29 -8.22
CA SER A 266 -11.75 13.05 -7.04
C SER A 266 -13.23 13.43 -7.10
N GLU A 267 -13.75 13.81 -8.27
CA GLU A 267 -15.15 14.21 -8.41
C GLU A 267 -16.11 13.03 -8.66
N LEU A 268 -15.62 11.95 -9.28
CA LEU A 268 -16.40 10.77 -9.70
C LEU A 268 -15.78 9.47 -9.17
N SER A 269 -15.36 9.45 -7.91
CA SER A 269 -14.67 8.32 -7.25
C SER A 269 -15.45 7.00 -7.25
N GLU A 270 -16.78 7.05 -7.40
CA GLU A 270 -17.66 5.87 -7.48
C GLU A 270 -17.51 5.12 -8.81
N TYR A 271 -17.11 5.82 -9.88
CA TYR A 271 -17.01 5.26 -11.23
C TYR A 271 -15.55 5.05 -11.69
N TYR A 272 -14.64 5.87 -11.16
CA TYR A 272 -13.25 5.93 -11.62
C TYR A 272 -12.26 5.77 -10.48
N LYS A 273 -11.42 4.74 -10.62
CA LYS A 273 -10.22 4.53 -9.83
C LYS A 273 -9.09 4.20 -10.81
N PHE A 274 -8.00 4.95 -10.74
CA PHE A 274 -6.83 4.76 -11.59
C PHE A 274 -5.74 4.03 -10.82
N ASP A 275 -5.20 2.99 -11.44
CA ASP A 275 -4.08 2.23 -10.90
C ASP A 275 -2.78 2.72 -11.52
N THR A 276 -1.67 2.58 -10.79
CA THR A 276 -0.34 2.94 -11.26
C THR A 276 0.54 1.70 -11.45
N GLN A 277 1.40 1.73 -12.47
CA GLN A 277 2.43 0.71 -12.74
C GLN A 277 3.68 1.39 -13.29
N ILE A 278 4.73 0.61 -13.56
CA ILE A 278 5.91 1.09 -14.25
C ILE A 278 6.12 0.42 -15.62
N ASP A 279 6.69 1.17 -16.56
CA ASP A 279 7.05 0.68 -17.88
C ASP A 279 8.37 -0.14 -17.85
N LYS A 280 8.95 -0.45 -19.02
CA LYS A 280 10.23 -1.21 -19.10
C LYS A 280 11.45 -0.35 -18.77
N GLN A 281 11.28 0.96 -18.71
CA GLN A 281 12.30 1.97 -18.45
C GLN A 281 12.24 2.45 -16.99
N GLY A 282 11.18 2.08 -16.26
CA GLY A 282 10.92 2.51 -14.89
C GLY A 282 10.13 3.81 -14.80
N GLU A 283 9.47 4.25 -15.87
CA GLU A 283 8.59 5.42 -15.86
C GLU A 283 7.19 5.04 -15.37
N ILE A 284 6.51 5.97 -14.68
CA ILE A 284 5.16 5.74 -14.18
C ILE A 284 4.13 5.72 -15.31
N GLU A 285 3.23 4.75 -15.25
CA GLU A 285 2.10 4.57 -16.16
C GLU A 285 0.78 4.55 -15.36
N PHE A 286 -0.31 5.05 -15.96
CA PHE A 286 -1.64 5.12 -15.35
C PHE A 286 -2.62 4.23 -16.12
N TYR A 287 -3.42 3.46 -15.40
CA TYR A 287 -4.34 2.49 -15.97
C TYR A 287 -5.76 2.69 -15.44
N TYR A 288 -6.75 2.50 -16.32
CA TYR A 288 -8.16 2.33 -15.93
C TYR A 288 -8.66 1.00 -16.47
N LYS A 289 -9.06 0.06 -15.59
CA LYS A 289 -9.54 -1.28 -15.99
C LYS A 289 -8.58 -1.98 -16.98
N ASP A 290 -7.29 -1.97 -16.65
CA ASP A 290 -6.17 -2.51 -17.45
C ASP A 290 -5.89 -1.81 -18.80
N GLN A 291 -6.57 -0.70 -19.11
CA GLN A 291 -6.26 0.16 -20.25
C GLN A 291 -5.23 1.24 -19.85
N LEU A 292 -4.09 1.27 -20.54
CA LEU A 292 -3.07 2.32 -20.39
C LEU A 292 -3.62 3.67 -20.88
N LEU A 293 -3.47 4.71 -20.06
CA LEU A 293 -3.93 6.06 -20.37
C LEU A 293 -2.77 6.93 -20.82
N LYS A 294 -2.90 7.51 -22.02
CA LYS A 294 -1.96 8.48 -22.57
C LYS A 294 -2.66 9.80 -22.86
N TYR A 295 -1.93 10.90 -22.73
CA TYR A 295 -2.48 12.24 -22.98
C TYR A 295 -3.07 12.37 -24.40
N ASP A 296 -2.38 11.82 -25.40
CA ASP A 296 -2.79 11.96 -26.80
C ASP A 296 -4.06 11.17 -27.14
N GLU A 297 -4.40 10.16 -26.33
CA GLU A 297 -5.60 9.31 -26.48
C GLU A 297 -6.70 9.69 -25.47
N LEU A 298 -6.43 10.66 -24.59
CA LEU A 298 -7.33 11.05 -23.50
C LEU A 298 -8.68 11.59 -24.01
N GLY A 299 -8.67 12.29 -25.16
CA GLY A 299 -9.89 12.81 -25.77
C GLY A 299 -10.85 11.69 -26.21
N ASP A 300 -10.32 10.63 -26.82
CA ASP A 300 -11.12 9.48 -27.24
C ASP A 300 -11.63 8.69 -26.04
N TRP A 301 -10.78 8.53 -25.02
CA TRP A 301 -11.16 7.89 -23.76
C TRP A 301 -12.29 8.66 -23.04
N ILE A 302 -12.22 9.99 -22.99
CA ILE A 302 -13.28 10.85 -22.41
C ILE A 302 -14.60 10.65 -23.16
N ASN A 303 -14.57 10.60 -24.50
CA ASN A 303 -15.77 10.34 -25.29
C ASN A 303 -16.41 8.99 -24.94
N GLU A 304 -15.59 7.94 -24.84
CA GLU A 304 -16.08 6.60 -24.48
C GLU A 304 -16.70 6.59 -23.08
N GLN A 305 -16.04 7.23 -22.12
CA GLN A 305 -16.54 7.33 -20.75
C GLN A 305 -17.83 8.15 -20.65
N TYR A 306 -17.95 9.22 -21.43
CA TYR A 306 -19.17 10.04 -21.48
C TYR A 306 -20.36 9.19 -21.90
N GLN A 307 -20.23 8.44 -22.99
CA GLN A 307 -21.29 7.56 -23.48
C GLN A 307 -21.67 6.49 -22.45
N LYS A 308 -20.70 5.97 -21.69
CA LYS A 308 -21.00 5.05 -20.57
C LYS A 308 -21.82 5.73 -19.47
N MET A 309 -21.50 6.97 -19.12
CA MET A 309 -22.26 7.72 -18.10
C MET A 309 -23.69 8.01 -18.57
N VAL A 310 -23.90 8.36 -19.84
CA VAL A 310 -25.23 8.50 -20.45
C VAL A 310 -26.03 7.19 -20.36
N ASN A 311 -25.41 6.05 -20.65
CA ASN A 311 -26.07 4.76 -20.55
C ASN A 311 -26.49 4.43 -19.11
N ILE A 312 -25.60 4.67 -18.13
CA ILE A 312 -25.89 4.49 -16.70
C ILE A 312 -27.07 5.37 -16.28
N GLU A 313 -27.08 6.65 -16.67
CA GLU A 313 -28.18 7.55 -16.36
C GLU A 313 -29.51 7.03 -16.93
N ASN A 314 -29.53 6.65 -18.21
CA ASN A 314 -30.73 6.15 -18.88
C ASN A 314 -31.25 4.86 -18.24
N GLU A 315 -30.36 3.94 -17.87
CA GLU A 315 -30.74 2.72 -17.14
C GLU A 315 -31.32 3.04 -15.76
N ALA A 316 -30.73 3.96 -15.01
CA ALA A 316 -31.24 4.39 -13.72
C ALA A 316 -32.64 5.02 -13.84
N ILE A 317 -32.85 5.91 -14.83
CA ILE A 317 -34.16 6.51 -15.10
C ILE A 317 -35.21 5.44 -15.40
N LYS A 318 -34.90 4.51 -16.33
CA LYS A 318 -35.82 3.43 -16.73
C LYS A 318 -36.17 2.52 -15.54
N ASN A 319 -35.17 2.10 -14.78
CA ASN A 319 -35.38 1.25 -13.61
C ASN A 319 -36.19 1.98 -12.53
N ASN A 320 -35.93 3.27 -12.31
CA ASN A 320 -36.68 4.09 -11.36
C ASN A 320 -38.16 4.23 -11.74
N GLN A 321 -38.45 4.40 -13.04
CA GLN A 321 -39.83 4.42 -13.53
C GLN A 321 -40.56 3.09 -13.23
N GLU A 322 -39.94 1.95 -13.52
CA GLU A 322 -40.51 0.63 -13.23
C GLU A 322 -40.74 0.41 -11.72
N TYR A 323 -39.77 0.82 -10.90
CA TYR A 323 -39.86 0.66 -9.44
C TYR A 323 -40.90 1.59 -8.83
N ASN A 324 -41.07 2.81 -9.34
CA ASN A 324 -42.14 3.71 -8.92
C ASN A 324 -43.53 3.15 -9.22
N GLN A 325 -43.72 2.43 -10.34
CA GLN A 325 -44.97 1.72 -10.62
C GLN A 325 -45.22 0.60 -9.60
N LYS A 326 -44.20 -0.20 -9.28
CA LYS A 326 -44.29 -1.23 -8.23
C LYS A 326 -44.60 -0.64 -6.86
N LEU A 327 -43.96 0.48 -6.50
CA LEU A 327 -44.19 1.19 -5.25
C LEU A 327 -45.63 1.68 -5.14
N LYS A 328 -46.21 2.20 -6.23
CA LYS A 328 -47.61 2.63 -6.28
C LYS A 328 -48.57 1.46 -6.03
N LEU A 329 -48.37 0.33 -6.70
CA LEU A 329 -49.19 -0.89 -6.47
C LEU A 329 -49.09 -1.38 -5.01
N LEU A 330 -47.88 -1.40 -4.44
CA LEU A 330 -47.68 -1.80 -3.04
C LEU A 330 -48.34 -0.83 -2.05
N LYS A 331 -48.31 0.48 -2.32
CA LYS A 331 -49.04 1.49 -1.53
C LYS A 331 -50.55 1.22 -1.55
N GLU A 332 -51.11 0.93 -2.72
CA GLU A 332 -52.54 0.61 -2.86
C GLU A 332 -52.94 -0.68 -2.13
N GLU A 333 -52.14 -1.74 -2.22
CA GLU A 333 -52.37 -2.99 -1.50
C GLU A 333 -52.27 -2.81 0.02
N THR A 334 -51.24 -2.07 0.48
CA THR A 334 -51.04 -1.81 1.90
C THR A 334 -52.18 -0.97 2.47
N GLY A 335 -52.68 0.03 1.73
CA GLY A 335 -53.84 0.82 2.12
C GLY A 335 -55.12 -0.01 2.27
N LYS A 336 -55.31 -1.06 1.45
CA LYS A 336 -56.44 -2.00 1.63
C LYS A 336 -56.31 -2.80 2.94
N LEU A 337 -55.11 -3.26 3.27
CA LEU A 337 -54.84 -3.99 4.52
C LEU A 337 -55.04 -3.08 5.75
N GLU A 338 -54.65 -1.81 5.69
CA GLU A 338 -54.93 -0.86 6.77
C GLU A 338 -56.43 -0.69 7.01
N ILE A 339 -57.24 -0.58 5.94
CA ILE A 339 -58.69 -0.50 6.06
C ILE A 339 -59.26 -1.77 6.73
N ASP A 340 -58.82 -2.95 6.30
CA ASP A 340 -59.25 -4.23 6.90
C ASP A 340 -58.88 -4.31 8.38
N TYR A 341 -57.64 -3.97 8.73
CA TYR A 341 -57.20 -3.91 10.12
C TYR A 341 -58.06 -2.97 10.97
N ILE A 342 -58.35 -1.75 10.49
CA ILE A 342 -59.24 -0.79 11.18
C ILE A 342 -60.66 -1.36 11.34
N GLU A 343 -61.18 -2.11 10.36
CA GLU A 343 -62.48 -2.77 10.49
C GLU A 343 -62.47 -3.87 11.56
N LYS A 344 -61.40 -4.67 11.64
CA LYS A 344 -61.20 -5.67 12.70
C LYS A 344 -61.08 -5.02 14.09
N GLU A 345 -60.32 -3.93 14.22
CA GLU A 345 -60.26 -3.15 15.46
C GLU A 345 -61.64 -2.61 15.88
N LYS A 346 -62.45 -2.14 14.92
CA LYS A 346 -63.84 -1.70 15.20
C LYS A 346 -64.75 -2.84 15.62
N GLN A 347 -64.61 -4.03 15.03
CA GLN A 347 -65.37 -5.22 15.46
C GLN A 347 -65.01 -5.59 16.90
N ILE A 348 -63.71 -5.60 17.21
CA ILE A 348 -63.22 -5.84 18.56
C ILE A 348 -63.76 -4.75 19.52
N SER A 349 -63.63 -3.46 19.21
CA SER A 349 -64.09 -2.38 20.09
C SER A 349 -65.60 -2.41 20.33
N THR A 350 -66.39 -2.69 19.30
CA THR A 350 -67.85 -2.87 19.40
C THR A 350 -68.18 -4.06 20.30
N PHE A 351 -67.48 -5.19 20.15
CA PHE A 351 -67.64 -6.34 21.05
C PHE A 351 -67.28 -5.98 22.51
N LEU A 352 -66.20 -5.22 22.73
CA LEU A 352 -65.79 -4.75 24.05
C LEU A 352 -66.83 -3.84 24.72
N GLU A 353 -67.44 -2.93 23.96
CA GLU A 353 -68.53 -2.08 24.44
C GLU A 353 -69.80 -2.90 24.76
N CYS A 354 -70.15 -3.87 23.92
CA CYS A 354 -71.27 -4.78 24.18
C CYS A 354 -71.06 -5.62 25.45
N LYS A 355 -69.83 -6.10 25.72
CA LYS A 355 -69.49 -6.84 26.95
C LYS A 355 -69.56 -5.98 28.21
N LYS A 356 -69.18 -4.68 28.13
CA LYS A 356 -69.34 -3.73 29.26
C LYS A 356 -70.80 -3.44 29.61
N THR A 357 -71.73 -3.65 28.67
CA THR A 357 -73.15 -3.25 28.81
C THR A 357 -74.06 -4.42 29.26
N PHE A 358 -73.50 -5.57 29.65
CA PHE A 358 -74.27 -6.74 30.07
C PHE A 358 -74.93 -6.64 31.47
N PHE A 359 -74.81 -5.51 32.18
CA PHE A 359 -75.61 -5.21 33.38
C PHE A 359 -76.39 -3.89 33.31
N GLY A 360 -76.88 -3.49 32.12
CA GLY A 360 -77.86 -2.39 32.06
C GLY A 360 -78.36 -2.04 30.66
N LYS A 361 -79.54 -2.57 30.32
CA LYS A 361 -80.51 -2.11 29.28
C LYS A 361 -79.94 -1.72 27.90
N VAL A 362 -80.28 -2.58 26.94
CA VAL A 362 -80.26 -2.33 25.49
C VAL A 362 -80.84 -0.95 25.13
N LYS A 363 -80.02 -0.11 24.50
CA LYS A 363 -80.43 0.87 23.49
C LYS A 363 -79.20 1.39 22.76
N TYR A 364 -78.79 0.75 21.66
CA TYR A 364 -78.22 1.40 20.45
C TYR A 364 -78.15 0.36 19.31
N PHE A 365 -79.31 -0.17 18.92
CA PHE A 365 -79.49 -0.65 17.54
C PHE A 365 -79.71 0.58 16.65
N PHE A 366 -78.99 0.66 15.53
CA PHE A 366 -79.19 1.60 14.42
C PHE A 366 -79.26 3.11 14.77
N LYS A 367 -78.09 3.75 14.87
CA LYS A 367 -77.99 5.20 14.62
C LYS A 367 -76.78 5.59 13.76
N TYR A 368 -76.52 4.80 12.71
CA TYR A 368 -75.67 5.22 11.59
C TYR A 368 -76.28 4.88 10.21
N SER A 369 -77.59 4.65 10.11
CA SER A 369 -78.31 4.66 8.83
C SER A 369 -78.76 6.06 8.37
N GLY A 370 -78.26 7.13 9.02
CA GLY A 370 -78.71 8.50 8.75
C GLY A 370 -77.64 9.56 8.97
N LYS A 371 -76.56 9.54 8.20
CA LYS A 371 -75.79 10.75 7.85
C LYS A 371 -75.09 10.54 6.50
N LYS A 372 -75.82 10.82 5.42
CA LYS A 372 -75.23 11.23 4.14
C LYS A 372 -74.58 12.60 4.35
N SER A 373 -73.27 12.64 4.65
CA SER A 373 -72.31 13.69 4.24
C SER A 373 -71.03 13.62 5.08
N LYS A 374 -70.03 12.87 4.58
CA LYS A 374 -68.57 13.11 4.75
C LYS A 374 -67.72 12.05 4.04
N LYS A 375 -68.29 10.87 3.71
CA LYS A 375 -67.63 9.88 2.82
C LYS A 375 -67.52 10.27 1.33
N LYS A 376 -68.10 11.40 0.92
CA LYS A 376 -67.93 11.95 -0.45
C LYS A 376 -66.75 12.91 -0.57
N GLU A 377 -66.18 13.39 0.53
CA GLU A 377 -64.98 14.24 0.50
C GLU A 377 -63.70 13.38 0.44
N GLU A 378 -63.58 12.31 1.24
CA GLU A 378 -62.40 11.42 1.16
C GLU A 378 -62.30 10.64 -0.17
N LYS A 379 -63.43 10.23 -0.76
CA LYS A 379 -63.42 9.65 -2.12
C LYS A 379 -63.11 10.68 -3.21
N LYS A 380 -63.35 11.97 -2.98
CA LYS A 380 -62.98 13.05 -3.90
C LYS A 380 -61.49 13.39 -3.78
N VAL A 381 -60.93 13.41 -2.58
CA VAL A 381 -59.49 13.63 -2.35
C VAL A 381 -58.65 12.54 -3.03
N ILE A 382 -59.07 11.27 -2.93
CA ILE A 382 -58.37 10.14 -3.58
C ILE A 382 -58.51 10.15 -5.13
N ILE A 383 -59.56 10.77 -5.68
CA ILE A 383 -59.78 10.86 -7.13
C ILE A 383 -59.14 12.13 -7.70
N GLU A 384 -59.14 13.25 -6.97
CA GLU A 384 -58.44 14.48 -7.37
C GLU A 384 -56.92 14.31 -7.33
N GLU A 385 -56.36 13.52 -6.39
CA GLU A 385 -54.96 13.08 -6.43
C GLU A 385 -54.65 12.18 -7.64
N LYS A 386 -55.60 11.33 -8.07
CA LYS A 386 -55.43 10.51 -9.30
C LYS A 386 -55.34 11.36 -10.57
N THR A 387 -56.03 12.49 -10.63
CA THR A 387 -56.10 13.33 -11.84
C THR A 387 -54.98 14.38 -11.92
N ASN A 388 -54.38 14.78 -10.79
CA ASN A 388 -53.22 15.69 -10.77
C ASN A 388 -51.86 14.97 -10.93
N LEU A 389 -51.76 13.66 -10.67
CA LEU A 389 -50.53 12.88 -10.86
C LEU A 389 -50.37 12.29 -12.28
N GLU A 390 -51.43 12.29 -13.10
CA GLU A 390 -51.36 11.82 -14.50
C GLU A 390 -50.73 12.83 -15.48
N LYS A 391 -50.36 14.04 -15.02
CA LYS A 391 -49.82 15.10 -15.89
C LYS A 391 -48.29 15.32 -15.85
N ASP A 392 -47.55 14.62 -15.00
CA ASP A 392 -46.10 14.87 -14.82
C ASP A 392 -45.16 13.83 -15.42
N TYR A 393 -45.66 12.87 -16.21
CA TYR A 393 -44.80 11.94 -16.96
C TYR A 393 -44.84 12.27 -18.45
N LYS A 394 -44.36 13.47 -18.81
CA LYS A 394 -43.86 13.68 -20.18
C LYS A 394 -42.40 13.25 -20.23
N GLU A 395 -42.11 12.41 -21.21
CA GLU A 395 -40.79 11.89 -21.53
C GLU A 395 -39.76 13.02 -21.63
N ASP A 396 -38.80 13.04 -20.70
CA ASP A 396 -37.50 13.65 -20.94
C ASP A 396 -36.50 12.53 -21.30
N TYR A 397 -36.78 11.78 -22.36
CA TYR A 397 -35.68 11.18 -23.13
C TYR A 397 -35.11 12.33 -23.96
N VAL A 398 -34.14 13.05 -23.40
CA VAL A 398 -33.31 13.92 -24.21
C VAL A 398 -32.44 12.98 -25.05
N GLU A 399 -32.81 12.76 -26.31
CA GLU A 399 -31.87 12.22 -27.30
C GLU A 399 -30.70 13.20 -27.38
N GLU A 400 -29.67 12.93 -26.59
CA GLU A 400 -28.48 13.74 -26.58
C GLU A 400 -27.82 13.66 -27.96
N LYS A 401 -27.69 14.81 -28.62
CA LYS A 401 -26.98 14.87 -29.90
C LYS A 401 -25.53 14.47 -29.66
N ILE A 402 -25.18 13.25 -30.08
CA ILE A 402 -23.84 12.70 -29.98
C ILE A 402 -22.86 13.69 -30.62
N LYS A 403 -22.03 14.33 -29.79
CA LYS A 403 -20.97 15.23 -30.26
C LYS A 403 -19.80 14.39 -30.76
N LYS A 404 -19.02 14.95 -31.69
CA LYS A 404 -17.77 14.32 -32.15
C LYS A 404 -16.70 14.26 -31.06
N GLN A 405 -16.74 15.20 -30.11
CA GLN A 405 -15.80 15.26 -28.99
C GLN A 405 -16.45 15.94 -27.79
N TYR A 406 -16.28 15.34 -26.63
CA TYR A 406 -16.69 15.83 -25.33
C TYR A 406 -15.47 16.33 -24.55
N THR A 407 -15.73 17.31 -23.69
CA THR A 407 -14.73 17.88 -22.78
C THR A 407 -14.73 17.15 -21.44
N LEU A 408 -13.66 17.35 -20.66
CA LEU A 408 -13.59 16.86 -19.29
C LEU A 408 -14.77 17.38 -18.44
N ASP A 409 -15.08 18.67 -18.55
CA ASP A 409 -16.15 19.29 -17.76
C ASP A 409 -17.53 18.70 -18.08
N GLU A 410 -17.81 18.43 -19.36
CA GLU A 410 -19.04 17.74 -19.78
C GLU A 410 -19.12 16.32 -19.21
N LEU A 411 -18.01 15.56 -19.20
CA LEU A 411 -17.97 14.24 -18.56
C LEU A 411 -18.26 14.32 -17.06
N LEU A 412 -17.74 15.34 -16.37
CA LEU A 412 -17.96 15.54 -14.94
C LEU A 412 -19.42 15.88 -14.63
N GLU A 413 -20.02 16.79 -15.41
CA GLU A 413 -21.43 17.14 -15.30
C GLU A 413 -22.32 15.91 -15.53
N GLN A 414 -22.04 15.18 -16.60
CA GLN A 414 -22.81 13.98 -16.94
C GLN A 414 -22.66 12.86 -15.90
N GLY A 415 -21.45 12.67 -15.35
CA GLY A 415 -21.23 11.74 -14.25
C GLY A 415 -21.98 12.11 -12.97
N LYS A 416 -22.08 13.42 -12.65
CA LYS A 416 -22.88 13.91 -11.52
C LYS A 416 -24.39 13.69 -11.75
N ASN A 417 -24.87 13.88 -12.98
CA ASN A 417 -26.26 13.61 -13.34
C ASN A 417 -26.58 12.12 -13.19
N ALA A 418 -25.76 11.24 -13.76
CA ALA A 418 -25.89 9.79 -13.63
C ALA A 418 -25.95 9.36 -12.15
N LYS A 419 -25.04 9.87 -11.32
CA LYS A 419 -25.02 9.62 -9.88
C LYS A 419 -26.30 10.05 -9.18
N ASN A 420 -26.81 11.23 -9.51
CA ASN A 420 -28.07 11.72 -8.92
C ASN A 420 -29.24 10.80 -9.28
N ARG A 421 -29.33 10.34 -10.54
CA ARG A 421 -30.37 9.40 -10.98
C ARG A 421 -30.24 8.03 -10.32
N GLU A 422 -29.03 7.51 -10.14
CA GLU A 422 -28.81 6.25 -9.40
C GLU A 422 -29.23 6.39 -7.93
N ASN A 423 -28.95 7.53 -7.30
CA ASN A 423 -29.40 7.80 -5.94
C ASN A 423 -30.93 7.90 -5.85
N GLU A 424 -31.59 8.56 -6.79
CA GLU A 424 -33.06 8.57 -6.89
C GLU A 424 -33.61 7.14 -7.00
N PHE A 425 -33.03 6.31 -7.86
CA PHE A 425 -33.43 4.92 -8.02
C PHE A 425 -33.24 4.10 -6.72
N ASN A 426 -32.09 4.25 -6.06
CA ASN A 426 -31.80 3.56 -4.81
C ASN A 426 -32.77 3.96 -3.69
N ASN A 427 -33.15 5.25 -3.60
CA ASN A 427 -34.16 5.72 -2.66
C ASN A 427 -35.52 5.05 -2.90
N THR A 428 -35.96 4.94 -4.17
CA THR A 428 -37.20 4.23 -4.52
C THR A 428 -37.14 2.76 -4.13
N LYS A 429 -35.97 2.11 -4.25
CA LYS A 429 -35.76 0.72 -3.79
C LYS A 429 -35.92 0.61 -2.26
N MET A 430 -35.37 1.56 -1.50
CA MET A 430 -35.53 1.62 -0.05
C MET A 430 -37.00 1.83 0.35
N ASP A 431 -37.72 2.72 -0.32
CA ASP A 431 -39.16 2.95 -0.09
C ASP A 431 -39.98 1.67 -0.32
N ILE A 432 -39.70 0.94 -1.40
CA ILE A 432 -40.36 -0.35 -1.66
C ILE A 432 -40.14 -1.33 -0.51
N ASN A 433 -38.91 -1.42 0.00
CA ASN A 433 -38.57 -2.31 1.09
C ASN A 433 -39.29 -1.91 2.39
N ALA A 434 -39.35 -0.61 2.70
CA ALA A 434 -40.08 -0.09 3.86
C ALA A 434 -41.59 -0.43 3.78
N ILE A 435 -42.19 -0.27 2.60
CA ILE A 435 -43.62 -0.60 2.40
C ILE A 435 -43.88 -2.10 2.46
N LYS A 436 -42.99 -2.93 1.91
CA LYS A 436 -43.10 -4.39 2.07
C LYS A 436 -43.05 -4.81 3.53
N LEU A 437 -42.15 -4.22 4.33
CA LEU A 437 -42.08 -4.49 5.76
C LEU A 437 -43.36 -4.04 6.49
N LYS A 438 -43.87 -2.85 6.17
CA LYS A 438 -45.16 -2.36 6.67
C LYS A 438 -46.30 -3.32 6.31
N LYS A 439 -46.35 -3.82 5.08
CA LYS A 439 -47.33 -4.80 4.62
C LYS A 439 -47.26 -6.10 5.43
N VAL A 440 -46.07 -6.64 5.67
CA VAL A 440 -45.89 -7.85 6.50
C VAL A 440 -46.37 -7.62 7.94
N ASN A 441 -46.03 -6.49 8.54
CA ASN A 441 -46.48 -6.14 9.89
C ASN A 441 -48.01 -5.99 9.95
N LEU A 442 -48.63 -5.37 8.95
CA LEU A 442 -50.09 -5.25 8.89
C LEU A 442 -50.78 -6.60 8.73
N ILE A 443 -50.24 -7.51 7.90
CA ILE A 443 -50.79 -8.87 7.75
C ILE A 443 -50.79 -9.60 9.10
N LYS A 444 -49.65 -9.59 9.82
CA LYS A 444 -49.57 -10.20 11.16
C LYS A 444 -50.55 -9.58 12.16
N LYS A 445 -50.69 -8.26 12.13
CA LYS A 445 -51.67 -7.55 12.98
C LYS A 445 -53.11 -7.96 12.67
N ILE A 446 -53.45 -8.15 11.40
CA ILE A 446 -54.77 -8.65 10.98
C ILE A 446 -54.95 -10.11 11.41
N GLU A 447 -53.97 -10.99 11.21
CA GLU A 447 -54.02 -12.40 11.65
C GLU A 447 -54.25 -12.51 13.16
N ASN A 448 -53.51 -11.73 13.95
CA ASN A 448 -53.68 -11.66 15.41
C ASN A 448 -55.07 -11.14 15.80
N ALA A 449 -55.57 -10.11 15.11
CA ALA A 449 -56.91 -9.58 15.35
C ALA A 449 -58.00 -10.60 14.99
N VAL A 450 -57.83 -11.37 13.92
CA VAL A 450 -58.75 -12.44 13.51
C VAL A 450 -58.75 -13.59 14.53
N ALA A 451 -57.58 -14.10 14.91
CA ALA A 451 -57.45 -15.14 15.93
C ALA A 451 -58.11 -14.71 17.25
N PHE A 452 -57.96 -13.44 17.63
CA PHE A 452 -58.62 -12.89 18.82
C PHE A 452 -60.15 -12.81 18.69
N ILE A 453 -60.68 -12.45 17.52
CA ILE A 453 -62.13 -12.48 17.25
C ILE A 453 -62.67 -13.92 17.34
N GLU A 454 -61.94 -14.91 16.81
CA GLU A 454 -62.31 -16.32 16.88
C GLU A 454 -62.26 -16.87 18.33
N GLU A 455 -61.23 -16.48 19.11
CA GLU A 455 -61.14 -16.83 20.53
C GLU A 455 -62.23 -16.17 21.38
N ILE A 456 -62.66 -14.96 21.02
CA ILE A 456 -63.80 -14.26 21.63
C ILE A 456 -65.10 -15.05 21.45
N ASP A 457 -65.38 -15.53 20.24
CA ASP A 457 -66.56 -16.35 19.93
C ASP A 457 -66.55 -17.69 20.68
N SER A 458 -65.37 -18.16 21.11
CA SER A 458 -65.19 -19.38 21.91
C SER A 458 -65.28 -19.19 23.44
N HIS A 459 -65.53 -17.96 23.93
CA HIS A 459 -65.71 -17.59 25.35
C HIS A 459 -64.56 -17.96 26.32
N LYS A 460 -63.28 -17.72 25.97
CA LYS A 460 -62.17 -18.19 26.84
C LYS A 460 -61.12 -17.23 27.42
N LYS A 461 -61.07 -15.88 27.22
CA LYS A 461 -60.21 -14.98 28.06
C LYS A 461 -60.41 -13.44 27.93
N SER A 462 -59.62 -12.67 28.69
CA SER A 462 -59.82 -11.25 29.13
C SER A 462 -59.00 -10.19 28.36
N ILE A 463 -59.47 -8.94 28.41
CA ILE A 463 -59.10 -7.73 27.62
C ILE A 463 -57.65 -7.25 27.78
N PHE A 464 -56.98 -7.54 28.90
CA PHE A 464 -55.65 -6.99 29.19
C PHE A 464 -54.49 -7.74 28.55
N GLU A 465 -54.69 -8.96 28.01
CA GLU A 465 -53.65 -9.71 27.30
C GLU A 465 -53.45 -9.28 25.83
N PHE A 466 -54.47 -8.65 25.21
CA PHE A 466 -54.48 -8.28 23.77
C PHE A 466 -53.44 -7.21 23.39
N TRP A 467 -53.38 -6.09 24.12
CA TRP A 467 -52.41 -5.01 23.84
C TRP A 467 -50.95 -5.42 24.13
N LYS A 468 -50.75 -6.48 24.92
CA LYS A 468 -49.43 -7.05 25.24
C LYS A 468 -48.99 -8.12 24.23
N TYR A 469 -49.92 -8.72 23.49
CA TYR A 469 -49.66 -9.71 22.44
C TYR A 469 -49.53 -9.09 21.03
N SER A 470 -50.41 -8.15 20.64
CA SER A 470 -50.37 -7.53 19.29
C SER A 470 -49.11 -6.73 18.97
N ASN A 471 -48.37 -6.27 19.99
CA ASN A 471 -47.10 -5.54 19.84
C ASN A 471 -45.87 -6.43 20.09
N LYS A 472 -46.04 -7.73 20.40
CA LYS A 472 -44.93 -8.64 20.73
C LYS A 472 -44.24 -9.22 19.49
N ASP A 473 -44.98 -9.33 18.38
CA ASP A 473 -44.52 -9.92 17.12
C ASP A 473 -44.28 -8.87 16.00
N GLU A 474 -44.32 -7.59 16.34
CA GLU A 474 -44.05 -6.49 15.42
C GLU A 474 -42.56 -6.48 15.07
N VAL A 475 -42.24 -6.60 13.79
CA VAL A 475 -40.84 -6.50 13.34
C VAL A 475 -40.43 -5.04 13.47
N ASN A 476 -39.38 -4.77 14.26
CA ASN A 476 -38.86 -3.41 14.49
C ASN A 476 -38.71 -2.66 13.16
N ALA A 477 -39.10 -1.38 13.15
CA ALA A 477 -38.90 -0.51 11.99
C ALA A 477 -37.42 -0.47 11.62
N LEU A 478 -37.13 -0.50 10.31
CA LEU A 478 -35.78 -0.31 9.77
C LEU A 478 -35.19 0.97 10.37
N ALA A 479 -34.01 0.86 10.97
CA ALA A 479 -33.25 2.03 11.41
C ALA A 479 -32.91 2.88 10.16
N GLU A 480 -33.14 4.20 10.22
CA GLU A 480 -32.61 5.14 9.22
C GLU A 480 -31.09 4.95 9.14
N GLY A 481 -30.62 4.21 8.14
CA GLY A 481 -29.21 3.90 7.95
C GLY A 481 -28.85 2.45 7.59
N GLU A 482 -29.77 1.48 7.63
CA GLU A 482 -29.46 0.13 7.16
C GLU A 482 -29.51 0.05 5.62
N LYS A 483 -28.33 0.10 4.99
CA LYS A 483 -28.12 -0.46 3.66
C LYS A 483 -28.70 -1.88 3.66
N GLU A 484 -29.44 -2.20 2.61
CA GLU A 484 -30.13 -3.45 2.39
C GLU A 484 -29.59 -4.63 3.22
N VAL A 485 -30.42 -5.21 4.10
CA VAL A 485 -30.36 -6.67 4.31
C VAL A 485 -30.98 -7.31 3.07
N VAL A 486 -30.34 -7.14 1.92
CA VAL A 486 -30.22 -8.25 0.99
C VAL A 486 -29.58 -9.33 1.84
N ASN A 487 -29.98 -10.57 1.66
CA ASN A 487 -29.27 -11.72 2.20
C ASN A 487 -27.88 -11.85 1.51
N VAL A 488 -27.14 -10.74 1.41
CA VAL A 488 -25.70 -10.73 1.20
C VAL A 488 -25.21 -11.29 2.50
N LYS A 489 -24.56 -12.46 2.43
CA LYS A 489 -23.65 -12.87 3.49
C LYS A 489 -22.91 -11.61 3.96
N PRO A 490 -22.85 -11.30 5.27
CA PRO A 490 -22.02 -10.20 5.75
C PRO A 490 -20.69 -10.33 5.02
N HIS A 491 -20.20 -9.25 4.39
CA HIS A 491 -18.92 -9.30 3.67
C HIS A 491 -17.94 -9.97 4.62
N ALA A 492 -17.52 -11.19 4.26
CA ALA A 492 -16.60 -11.94 5.11
C ALA A 492 -15.39 -11.03 5.28
N LYS A 493 -15.07 -10.67 6.54
CA LYS A 493 -13.86 -9.92 6.84
C LYS A 493 -12.74 -10.69 6.15
N THR A 494 -12.12 -10.06 5.17
CA THR A 494 -11.03 -10.64 4.40
C THR A 494 -9.77 -10.26 5.15
N PHE A 495 -8.97 -11.25 5.53
CA PHE A 495 -7.73 -11.04 6.27
C PHE A 495 -6.85 -9.98 5.60
N GLU A 496 -6.49 -8.92 6.34
CA GLU A 496 -5.53 -7.90 5.93
C GLU A 496 -4.25 -8.05 6.77
N PHE A 497 -3.11 -8.29 6.11
CA PHE A 497 -1.86 -8.64 6.80
C PHE A 497 -1.44 -7.60 7.84
N GLU A 498 -1.52 -6.31 7.54
CA GLU A 498 -1.09 -5.26 8.47
C GLU A 498 -1.99 -5.10 9.69
N GLU A 499 -3.29 -5.43 9.58
CA GLU A 499 -4.25 -5.26 10.67
C GLU A 499 -4.49 -6.56 11.46
N ASP A 500 -4.46 -7.71 10.80
CA ASP A 500 -4.96 -8.98 11.33
C ASP A 500 -3.87 -10.00 11.67
N PHE A 501 -2.62 -9.82 11.22
CA PHE A 501 -1.57 -10.85 11.35
C PHE A 501 -1.28 -11.26 12.79
N GLU A 502 -1.25 -10.30 13.74
CA GLU A 502 -0.97 -10.60 15.16
C GLU A 502 -2.09 -11.47 15.77
N GLU A 503 -3.35 -11.11 15.54
CA GLU A 503 -4.51 -11.85 16.06
C GLU A 503 -4.62 -13.25 15.41
N PHE A 504 -4.43 -13.31 14.08
CA PHE A 504 -4.37 -14.58 13.34
C PHE A 504 -3.27 -15.48 13.89
N GLY A 505 -2.06 -14.95 14.10
CA GLY A 505 -0.91 -15.71 14.58
C GLY A 505 -1.12 -16.27 15.98
N ILE A 506 -1.71 -15.50 16.90
CA ILE A 506 -2.07 -15.97 18.24
C ILE A 506 -3.11 -17.08 18.16
N THR A 507 -4.17 -16.88 17.36
CA THR A 507 -5.28 -17.82 17.21
C THR A 507 -4.81 -19.16 16.66
N MET A 508 -4.01 -19.13 15.59
CA MET A 508 -3.47 -20.33 14.97
C MET A 508 -2.49 -21.05 15.88
N ASP A 509 -1.60 -20.34 16.58
CA ASP A 509 -0.66 -20.95 17.53
C ASP A 509 -1.42 -21.68 18.67
N HIS A 510 -2.45 -21.05 19.23
CA HIS A 510 -3.29 -21.65 20.26
C HIS A 510 -4.00 -22.93 19.76
N ILE A 511 -4.62 -22.88 18.57
CA ILE A 511 -5.28 -24.06 17.98
C ILE A 511 -4.29 -25.19 17.73
N GLN A 512 -3.10 -24.88 17.21
CA GLN A 512 -2.06 -25.87 16.92
C GLN A 512 -1.53 -26.53 18.19
N ARG A 513 -1.29 -25.77 19.27
CA ARG A 513 -0.89 -26.34 20.58
C ARG A 513 -1.95 -27.27 21.17
N ALA A 514 -3.22 -26.98 20.93
CA ALA A 514 -4.33 -27.78 21.45
C ALA A 514 -4.55 -29.09 20.67
N LYS A 515 -4.28 -29.08 19.36
CA LYS A 515 -4.64 -30.19 18.46
C LYS A 515 -3.46 -31.06 18.00
N LEU A 516 -2.24 -30.51 17.97
CA LEU A 516 -1.06 -31.20 17.43
C LEU A 516 -0.19 -31.75 18.56
N ASN A 517 0.35 -32.95 18.33
CA ASN A 517 1.33 -33.55 19.25
C ASN A 517 2.77 -33.11 18.92
N LYS A 518 3.72 -33.52 19.76
CA LYS A 518 5.13 -33.12 19.62
C LYS A 518 5.72 -33.62 18.30
N GLU A 519 5.51 -34.90 17.96
CA GLU A 519 6.07 -35.50 16.75
C GLU A 519 5.53 -34.87 15.46
N GLU A 520 4.27 -34.42 15.48
CA GLU A 520 3.65 -33.64 14.41
C GLU A 520 4.29 -32.26 14.29
N LEU A 521 4.39 -31.51 15.39
CA LEU A 521 5.04 -30.20 15.38
C LEU A 521 6.53 -30.29 14.98
N ASP A 522 7.22 -31.38 15.34
CA ASP A 522 8.61 -31.64 14.94
C ASP A 522 8.71 -31.93 13.44
N SER A 523 7.73 -32.68 12.90
CA SER A 523 7.65 -32.97 11.45
C SER A 523 7.31 -31.72 10.65
N ILE A 524 6.42 -30.86 11.15
CA ILE A 524 6.10 -29.55 10.56
C ILE A 524 7.33 -28.64 10.60
N TYR A 525 8.09 -28.61 11.70
CA TYR A 525 9.32 -27.83 11.77
C TYR A 525 10.31 -28.20 10.66
N LEU A 526 10.41 -29.49 10.28
CA LEU A 526 11.29 -29.88 9.18
C LEU A 526 10.88 -29.26 7.84
N THR A 527 9.58 -28.99 7.61
CA THR A 527 9.10 -28.33 6.38
C THR A 527 9.46 -26.85 6.31
N THR A 528 9.86 -26.21 7.41
CA THR A 528 10.35 -24.83 7.42
C THR A 528 11.83 -24.72 7.01
N THR A 529 12.53 -25.86 6.92
CA THR A 529 13.96 -25.95 6.62
C THR A 529 14.24 -26.39 5.18
N ASN A 530 15.52 -26.48 4.81
CA ASN A 530 15.95 -27.06 3.52
C ASN A 530 15.50 -28.53 3.29
N GLN A 531 14.95 -29.20 4.30
CA GLN A 531 14.39 -30.54 4.16
C GLN A 531 13.09 -30.57 3.34
N LEU A 532 12.37 -29.45 3.21
CA LEU A 532 11.14 -29.38 2.40
C LEU A 532 11.34 -29.90 0.98
N THR A 533 12.45 -29.55 0.33
CA THR A 533 12.77 -30.03 -1.02
C THR A 533 12.87 -31.55 -1.08
N VAL A 534 13.50 -32.18 -0.07
CA VAL A 534 13.63 -33.64 0.00
C VAL A 534 12.29 -34.30 0.30
N ILE A 535 11.51 -33.71 1.21
CA ILE A 535 10.16 -34.14 1.57
C ILE A 535 9.26 -34.15 0.33
N ASN A 536 9.23 -33.05 -0.45
CA ASN A 536 8.44 -32.96 -1.67
C ASN A 536 8.89 -33.96 -2.72
N LYS A 537 10.21 -34.11 -2.95
CA LYS A 537 10.72 -35.10 -3.92
C LYS A 537 10.39 -36.55 -3.55
N VAL A 538 10.43 -36.89 -2.25
CA VAL A 538 9.98 -38.22 -1.78
C VAL A 538 8.48 -38.37 -1.96
N LYS A 539 7.68 -37.33 -1.62
CA LYS A 539 6.21 -37.35 -1.72
C LYS A 539 5.75 -37.54 -3.17
N THR A 540 6.37 -36.86 -4.14
CA THR A 540 6.01 -36.91 -5.56
C THR A 540 6.73 -38.03 -6.34
N ASN A 541 7.53 -38.86 -5.67
CA ASN A 541 8.36 -39.90 -6.31
C ASN A 541 9.29 -39.37 -7.42
N SER A 542 9.77 -38.12 -7.30
CA SER A 542 10.62 -37.44 -8.29
C SER A 542 12.12 -37.51 -7.97
N LEU A 543 12.52 -38.29 -6.95
CA LEU A 543 13.93 -38.48 -6.58
C LEU A 543 14.73 -39.23 -7.64
N GLU A 544 15.88 -38.68 -8.03
CA GLU A 544 16.84 -39.43 -8.85
C GLU A 544 17.69 -40.44 -8.02
N PRO A 545 18.21 -41.53 -8.63
CA PRO A 545 18.86 -42.65 -7.94
C PRO A 545 20.08 -42.33 -7.04
N LYS A 546 20.59 -41.09 -7.03
CA LYS A 546 21.74 -40.64 -6.22
C LYS A 546 21.50 -39.34 -5.45
N GLU A 547 20.38 -38.66 -5.64
CA GLU A 547 20.13 -37.37 -5.00
C GLU A 547 19.99 -37.48 -3.48
N LEU A 548 19.34 -38.53 -2.99
CA LEU A 548 19.12 -38.71 -1.55
C LEU A 548 20.44 -38.88 -0.77
N ASP A 549 21.45 -39.51 -1.38
CA ASP A 549 22.80 -39.63 -0.79
C ASP A 549 23.50 -38.26 -0.75
N LYS A 550 23.32 -37.44 -1.80
CA LYS A 550 23.84 -36.06 -1.83
C LYS A 550 23.23 -35.21 -0.72
N TYR A 551 21.90 -35.19 -0.60
CA TYR A 551 21.20 -34.45 0.46
C TYR A 551 21.63 -34.91 1.86
N LEU A 552 21.80 -36.22 2.06
CA LEU A 552 22.29 -36.74 3.35
C LEU A 552 23.73 -36.29 3.65
N LYS A 553 24.61 -36.25 2.65
CA LYS A 553 25.98 -35.75 2.80
C LYS A 553 26.01 -34.27 3.14
N GLU A 554 25.19 -33.47 2.48
CA GLU A 554 25.02 -32.04 2.77
C GLU A 554 24.52 -31.84 4.21
N LEU A 555 23.48 -32.57 4.62
CA LEU A 555 22.94 -32.51 5.98
C LEU A 555 23.98 -32.89 7.06
N LYS A 556 24.80 -33.92 6.81
CA LYS A 556 25.92 -34.29 7.69
C LYS A 556 27.02 -33.23 7.72
N ALA A 557 27.27 -32.53 6.61
CA ALA A 557 28.24 -31.44 6.55
C ALA A 557 27.74 -30.21 7.31
N GLU A 558 26.45 -29.87 7.18
CA GLU A 558 25.80 -28.80 7.94
C GLU A 558 25.88 -29.06 9.45
N GLN A 559 25.58 -30.27 9.91
CA GLN A 559 25.69 -30.63 11.33
C GLN A 559 27.12 -30.42 11.86
N LYS A 560 28.13 -30.83 11.10
CA LYS A 560 29.54 -30.66 11.49
C LYS A 560 29.93 -29.19 11.63
N LYS A 561 29.52 -28.34 10.69
CA LYS A 561 29.77 -26.89 10.75
C LYS A 561 29.08 -26.26 11.96
N SER A 562 27.80 -26.59 12.16
CA SER A 562 27.03 -26.10 13.32
C SER A 562 27.65 -26.49 14.66
N ASN A 563 28.34 -27.63 14.73
CA ASN A 563 29.04 -28.08 15.94
C ASN A 563 30.43 -27.43 16.13
N GLN A 564 31.01 -26.83 15.08
CA GLN A 564 32.32 -26.16 15.13
C GLN A 564 32.22 -24.69 15.58
N ASP A 565 31.06 -24.05 15.38
CA ASP A 565 30.82 -22.64 15.76
C ASP A 565 30.42 -22.47 17.26
N ILE A 566 30.46 -23.54 18.05
CA ILE A 566 30.08 -23.54 19.47
C ILE A 566 31.35 -23.61 20.32
N ASP A 567 31.78 -22.47 20.84
CA ASP A 567 32.91 -22.31 21.77
C ASP A 567 32.51 -22.57 23.24
N GLU A 568 31.50 -23.40 23.48
CA GLU A 568 31.04 -23.81 24.82
C GLU A 568 31.12 -25.35 24.96
N GLU A 569 31.69 -25.81 26.08
CA GLU A 569 32.05 -27.20 26.37
C GLU A 569 30.91 -28.19 26.09
N ILE A 570 31.19 -29.18 25.23
CA ILE A 570 30.30 -30.29 24.92
C ILE A 570 30.30 -31.27 26.10
N ASP A 571 29.14 -31.48 26.74
CA ASP A 571 28.95 -32.54 27.74
C ASP A 571 28.97 -33.94 27.09
N ILE A 572 29.41 -34.94 27.86
CA ILE A 572 29.72 -36.32 27.47
C ILE A 572 28.52 -37.10 26.89
N PHE A 573 27.31 -36.54 26.96
CA PHE A 573 26.08 -37.10 26.39
C PHE A 573 25.57 -36.38 25.12
N GLY A 574 26.28 -35.37 24.61
CA GLY A 574 26.00 -34.76 23.30
C GLY A 574 24.78 -33.83 23.25
N ASN A 575 24.33 -33.33 24.41
CA ASN A 575 23.32 -32.28 24.47
C ASN A 575 23.98 -30.90 24.55
N LEU A 576 23.49 -29.95 23.75
CA LEU A 576 23.66 -28.53 24.03
C LEU A 576 22.81 -28.19 25.24
N GLU A 577 23.40 -28.14 26.44
CA GLU A 577 22.74 -27.46 27.56
C GLU A 577 22.82 -25.95 27.30
N GLU A 578 21.95 -25.44 26.43
CA GLU A 578 21.49 -24.06 26.63
C GLU A 578 20.79 -24.04 28.00
N ASP A 579 21.48 -23.49 29.01
CA ASP A 579 21.02 -23.42 30.40
C ASP A 579 19.54 -22.99 30.45
N THR A 580 18.65 -23.93 30.77
CA THR A 580 17.19 -23.73 30.81
C THR A 580 16.75 -22.69 31.84
N ARG A 581 17.69 -22.18 32.66
CA ARG A 581 17.51 -21.03 33.55
C ARG A 581 17.68 -19.69 32.85
N LYS A 582 18.34 -19.61 31.68
CA LYS A 582 18.53 -18.38 30.92
C LYS A 582 17.22 -17.98 30.24
N THR A 583 16.69 -16.84 30.67
CA THR A 583 15.49 -16.25 30.10
C THR A 583 15.82 -15.63 28.74
N LYS A 584 15.16 -16.10 27.67
CA LYS A 584 15.24 -15.57 26.30
C LYS A 584 14.08 -14.61 26.04
N LYS A 585 14.18 -13.77 24.99
CA LYS A 585 13.10 -12.87 24.57
C LYS A 585 12.59 -13.22 23.17
N LEU A 586 11.27 -13.25 23.01
CA LEU A 586 10.57 -13.35 21.74
C LEU A 586 9.44 -12.31 21.75
N ALA A 587 9.39 -11.43 20.74
CA ALA A 587 8.44 -10.30 20.68
C ALA A 587 8.34 -9.51 22.01
N ASN A 588 9.49 -9.17 22.59
CA ASN A 588 9.62 -8.50 23.90
C ASN A 588 9.08 -9.27 25.13
N LYS A 589 8.55 -10.49 24.94
CA LYS A 589 8.10 -11.40 26.01
C LYS A 589 9.20 -12.39 26.36
N SER A 590 9.35 -12.65 27.65
CA SER A 590 10.40 -13.52 28.18
C SER A 590 9.94 -14.98 28.22
N HIS A 591 10.80 -15.92 27.79
CA HIS A 591 10.50 -17.36 27.79
C HIS A 591 11.75 -18.21 28.10
N ARG A 592 11.55 -19.50 28.41
CA ARG A 592 12.62 -20.46 28.77
C ARG A 592 12.57 -21.73 27.93
N GLU A 593 12.12 -21.60 26.69
CA GLU A 593 12.03 -22.73 25.76
C GLU A 593 13.22 -22.77 24.81
N ASN A 594 13.55 -23.99 24.39
CA ASN A 594 14.63 -24.22 23.44
C ASN A 594 14.10 -24.25 22.00
N PRO A 595 14.85 -23.69 21.04
CA PRO A 595 14.52 -23.83 19.63
C PRO A 595 14.64 -25.29 19.21
N LYS A 596 13.75 -25.71 18.31
CA LYS A 596 13.82 -27.05 17.73
C LYS A 596 15.08 -27.22 16.90
N ASN A 597 15.59 -28.44 16.87
CA ASN A 597 16.81 -28.78 16.15
C ASN A 597 16.53 -29.87 15.12
N LYS A 598 16.68 -29.53 13.83
CA LYS A 598 16.39 -30.45 12.72
C LYS A 598 17.23 -31.72 12.75
N PHE A 599 18.48 -31.66 13.24
CA PHE A 599 19.37 -32.82 13.30
C PHE A 599 18.95 -33.79 14.40
N LEU A 600 18.49 -33.28 15.55
CA LEU A 600 17.95 -34.09 16.64
C LEU A 600 16.62 -34.73 16.24
N ILE A 601 15.73 -33.97 15.60
CA ILE A 601 14.42 -34.47 15.11
C ILE A 601 14.62 -35.60 14.09
N LEU A 602 15.59 -35.47 13.18
CA LEU A 602 15.93 -36.51 12.21
C LEU A 602 16.73 -37.68 12.81
N GLY A 603 17.18 -37.60 14.07
CA GLY A 603 17.99 -38.63 14.71
C GLY A 603 19.36 -38.84 14.04
N LEU A 604 19.99 -37.76 13.56
CA LEU A 604 21.18 -37.85 12.71
C LEU A 604 22.44 -38.25 13.50
N GLY A 605 22.73 -39.55 13.53
CA GLY A 605 23.92 -40.13 14.16
C GLY A 605 25.05 -40.51 13.19
N LYS A 606 26.23 -40.89 13.73
CA LYS A 606 27.41 -41.30 12.94
C LYS A 606 27.11 -42.43 11.95
N GLN A 607 26.26 -43.39 12.33
CA GLN A 607 25.90 -44.56 11.52
C GLN A 607 24.65 -44.36 10.63
N TYR A 608 24.04 -43.17 10.61
CA TYR A 608 22.79 -42.89 9.91
C TYR A 608 22.95 -43.05 8.39
N LYS A 609 22.16 -43.93 7.76
CA LYS A 609 22.27 -44.30 6.33
C LYS A 609 21.16 -43.65 5.49
N VAL A 610 21.33 -43.72 4.17
CA VAL A 610 20.36 -43.22 3.18
C VAL A 610 18.98 -43.90 3.33
N VAL A 611 18.96 -45.19 3.70
CA VAL A 611 17.72 -45.93 3.95
C VAL A 611 16.98 -45.38 5.17
N ASP A 612 17.68 -45.14 6.28
CA ASP A 612 17.11 -44.56 7.50
C ASP A 612 16.56 -43.16 7.22
N TYR A 613 17.30 -42.36 6.44
CA TYR A 613 16.86 -41.04 6.02
C TYR A 613 15.57 -41.10 5.19
N LYS A 614 15.48 -42.01 4.22
CA LYS A 614 14.26 -42.19 3.42
C LYS A 614 13.05 -42.54 4.30
N VAL A 615 13.22 -43.48 5.24
CA VAL A 615 12.16 -43.91 6.16
C VAL A 615 11.70 -42.74 7.03
N ASN A 616 12.64 -41.98 7.59
CA ASN A 616 12.30 -40.80 8.40
C ASN A 616 11.56 -39.73 7.59
N ILE A 617 11.99 -39.44 6.36
CA ILE A 617 11.26 -38.50 5.48
C ILE A 617 9.85 -39.02 5.16
N SER A 618 9.66 -40.32 4.91
CA SER A 618 8.33 -40.91 4.71
C SER A 618 7.43 -40.79 5.94
N GLN A 619 7.98 -40.98 7.15
CA GLN A 619 7.23 -40.76 8.40
C GLN A 619 6.85 -39.30 8.59
N VAL A 620 7.76 -38.37 8.26
CA VAL A 620 7.50 -36.92 8.28
C VAL A 620 6.35 -36.57 7.33
N ILE A 621 6.36 -37.07 6.10
CA ILE A 621 5.27 -36.85 5.13
C ILE A 621 3.93 -37.32 5.70
N TRP A 622 3.89 -38.51 6.29
CA TRP A 622 2.66 -39.04 6.90
C TRP A 622 2.15 -38.15 8.04
N ARG A 623 3.02 -37.77 8.98
CA ARG A 623 2.66 -36.90 10.12
C ARG A 623 2.22 -35.52 9.67
N VAL A 624 2.86 -34.94 8.66
CA VAL A 624 2.48 -33.62 8.14
C VAL A 624 1.08 -33.67 7.49
N ASN A 625 0.80 -34.72 6.70
CA ASN A 625 -0.52 -34.90 6.09
C ASN A 625 -1.62 -35.14 7.15
N ASP A 626 -1.32 -35.86 8.24
CA ASP A 626 -2.27 -36.06 9.33
C ASP A 626 -2.50 -34.76 10.12
N ALA A 627 -1.43 -34.01 10.40
CA ALA A 627 -1.50 -32.74 11.12
C ALA A 627 -2.30 -31.67 10.37
N ILE A 628 -2.09 -31.51 9.06
CA ILE A 628 -2.73 -30.44 8.29
C ILE A 628 -4.26 -30.58 8.24
N ASN A 629 -4.77 -31.82 8.24
CA ASN A 629 -6.21 -32.11 8.25
C ASN A 629 -6.87 -31.77 9.61
N LYS A 630 -6.10 -31.55 10.69
CA LYS A 630 -6.64 -31.22 12.02
C LYS A 630 -6.89 -29.71 12.19
N ILE A 631 -6.25 -28.90 11.39
CA ILE A 631 -6.21 -27.44 11.52
C ILE A 631 -6.97 -26.81 10.36
N SER A 632 -7.76 -25.77 10.64
CA SER A 632 -8.62 -25.09 9.67
C SER A 632 -8.69 -23.60 9.98
N THR A 633 -8.77 -22.76 8.95
CA THR A 633 -8.91 -21.31 9.13
C THR A 633 -10.29 -20.92 9.67
N SER A 634 -10.34 -19.87 10.48
CA SER A 634 -11.59 -19.28 11.01
C SER A 634 -12.19 -18.20 10.10
N GLU A 635 -11.42 -17.72 9.12
CA GLU A 635 -11.72 -16.64 8.19
C GLU A 635 -11.09 -16.86 6.81
N ASP A 636 -11.49 -16.03 5.84
CA ASP A 636 -10.88 -16.04 4.50
C ASP A 636 -9.48 -15.43 4.58
N ILE A 637 -8.46 -16.14 4.09
CA ILE A 637 -7.08 -15.67 4.09
C ILE A 637 -6.52 -15.56 2.68
N VAL A 638 -5.60 -14.61 2.47
CA VAL A 638 -4.85 -14.46 1.22
C VAL A 638 -3.39 -14.75 1.50
N ALA A 639 -2.79 -15.61 0.68
CA ALA A 639 -1.38 -15.97 0.79
C ALA A 639 -0.69 -15.98 -0.58
N TYR A 640 0.63 -15.84 -0.57
CA TYR A 640 1.46 -15.56 -1.73
C TYR A 640 2.61 -16.55 -1.84
N MET A 641 2.94 -16.99 -3.05
CA MET A 641 4.16 -17.76 -3.28
C MET A 641 4.78 -17.33 -4.61
N TRP A 642 6.08 -17.02 -4.61
CA TRP A 642 6.80 -16.72 -5.85
C TRP A 642 7.51 -17.96 -6.41
N THR A 643 7.67 -17.99 -7.72
CA THR A 643 8.51 -18.98 -8.43
C THR A 643 9.17 -18.34 -9.65
N ASP A 644 10.21 -18.98 -10.18
CA ASP A 644 10.78 -18.62 -11.48
C ASP A 644 9.76 -18.86 -12.61
N GLU A 645 9.92 -18.15 -13.75
CA GLU A 645 8.96 -18.21 -14.88
C GLU A 645 8.71 -19.64 -15.40
N ASP A 646 9.73 -20.51 -15.35
CA ASP A 646 9.70 -21.89 -15.84
C ASP A 646 9.12 -22.90 -14.85
N LYS A 647 8.90 -22.48 -13.59
CA LYS A 647 8.35 -23.33 -12.54
C LYS A 647 6.88 -23.04 -12.34
N THR A 648 6.14 -24.12 -12.08
CA THR A 648 4.71 -24.05 -11.73
C THR A 648 4.48 -24.75 -10.40
N ILE A 649 3.47 -24.31 -9.67
CA ILE A 649 3.02 -25.00 -8.46
C ILE A 649 2.54 -26.41 -8.80
N ASP A 650 3.09 -27.42 -8.13
CA ASP A 650 2.53 -28.76 -8.11
C ASP A 650 1.60 -28.92 -6.90
N ALA A 651 0.32 -29.15 -7.15
CA ALA A 651 -0.68 -29.33 -6.10
C ALA A 651 -0.42 -30.57 -5.23
N ASN A 652 0.34 -31.56 -5.74
CA ASN A 652 0.71 -32.76 -4.99
C ASN A 652 1.84 -32.50 -3.97
N GLU A 653 2.59 -31.42 -4.12
CA GLU A 653 3.62 -31.03 -3.16
C GLU A 653 3.03 -30.47 -1.86
N ILE A 654 3.87 -30.38 -0.84
CA ILE A 654 3.58 -29.54 0.33
C ILE A 654 3.99 -28.13 -0.06
N ASN A 655 2.99 -27.24 -0.20
CA ASN A 655 3.19 -25.89 -0.64
C ASN A 655 3.22 -24.94 0.57
N VAL A 656 4.19 -24.03 0.59
CA VAL A 656 4.37 -23.05 1.65
C VAL A 656 4.15 -21.67 1.04
N PHE A 657 3.15 -20.97 1.54
CA PHE A 657 2.79 -19.63 1.12
C PHE A 657 3.12 -18.64 2.22
N ASN A 658 3.38 -17.39 1.85
CA ASN A 658 3.61 -16.29 2.73
C ASN A 658 2.35 -15.43 2.86
N LEU A 659 2.02 -14.99 4.07
CA LEU A 659 0.94 -14.02 4.27
C LEU A 659 1.37 -12.60 3.87
N ASP A 660 2.68 -12.32 3.86
CA ASP A 660 3.27 -11.05 3.46
C ASP A 660 3.68 -11.05 1.98
N ALA A 661 2.92 -10.31 1.16
CA ALA A 661 3.19 -10.15 -0.27
C ALA A 661 4.49 -9.38 -0.56
N GLU A 662 4.83 -8.38 0.27
CA GLU A 662 6.02 -7.56 0.06
C GLU A 662 7.27 -8.39 0.29
N TYR A 663 7.30 -9.14 1.39
CA TYR A 663 8.40 -10.05 1.69
C TYR A 663 8.58 -11.09 0.58
N GLU A 664 7.49 -11.66 0.08
CA GLU A 664 7.54 -12.68 -0.96
C GLU A 664 8.16 -12.12 -2.26
N ILE A 665 7.77 -10.91 -2.67
CA ILE A 665 8.39 -10.22 -3.81
C ILE A 665 9.85 -9.86 -3.55
N GLU A 666 10.22 -9.44 -2.34
CA GLU A 666 11.61 -9.20 -2.00
C GLU A 666 12.48 -10.44 -2.16
N GLN A 667 12.00 -11.59 -1.71
CA GLN A 667 12.70 -12.85 -1.89
C GLN A 667 12.81 -13.22 -3.37
N ALA A 668 11.77 -12.98 -4.16
CA ALA A 668 11.81 -13.22 -5.60
C ALA A 668 12.84 -12.33 -6.31
N ILE A 669 12.96 -11.06 -5.90
CA ILE A 669 13.93 -10.13 -6.46
C ILE A 669 15.36 -10.55 -6.08
N LYS A 670 15.60 -10.88 -4.80
CA LYS A 670 16.92 -11.27 -4.28
C LYS A 670 17.43 -12.61 -4.81
N ASN A 671 16.53 -13.60 -4.98
CA ASN A 671 16.92 -14.99 -5.24
C ASN A 671 16.74 -15.44 -6.70
N SER A 672 15.85 -14.80 -7.47
CA SER A 672 15.69 -15.17 -8.89
C SER A 672 16.70 -14.45 -9.76
N GLU A 673 17.35 -15.17 -10.67
CA GLU A 673 18.19 -14.58 -11.72
C GLU A 673 17.36 -14.14 -12.94
N SER A 674 16.09 -14.57 -13.01
CA SER A 674 15.21 -14.24 -14.12
C SER A 674 14.66 -12.82 -14.01
N SER A 675 14.56 -12.16 -15.17
CA SER A 675 13.83 -10.88 -15.32
C SER A 675 12.31 -11.04 -15.20
N LYS A 676 11.81 -12.29 -15.19
CA LYS A 676 10.40 -12.62 -15.09
C LYS A 676 10.17 -13.69 -14.02
N ILE A 677 9.15 -13.48 -13.22
CA ILE A 677 8.76 -14.37 -12.14
C ILE A 677 7.24 -14.56 -12.12
N ASN A 678 6.77 -15.64 -11.52
CA ASN A 678 5.35 -15.87 -11.25
C ASN A 678 5.08 -15.58 -9.77
N LEU A 679 4.03 -14.81 -9.46
CA LEU A 679 3.52 -14.63 -8.10
C LEU A 679 2.12 -15.26 -8.04
N TYR A 680 2.00 -16.32 -7.27
CA TYR A 680 0.75 -16.99 -7.00
C TYR A 680 0.07 -16.34 -5.81
N LYS A 681 -1.09 -15.72 -6.03
CA LYS A 681 -1.95 -15.17 -4.97
C LYS A 681 -3.12 -16.13 -4.78
N ILE A 682 -3.12 -16.85 -3.68
CA ILE A 682 -4.19 -17.79 -3.35
C ILE A 682 -5.14 -17.17 -2.33
N LYS A 683 -6.44 -17.16 -2.65
CA LYS A 683 -7.51 -16.85 -1.69
C LYS A 683 -8.07 -18.16 -1.15
N LEU A 684 -7.79 -18.42 0.12
CA LEU A 684 -8.27 -19.58 0.86
C LEU A 684 -9.54 -19.19 1.60
N GLU A 685 -10.64 -19.91 1.33
CA GLU A 685 -11.89 -19.65 2.04
C GLU A 685 -11.83 -20.14 3.48
N LYS A 686 -12.67 -19.54 4.33
CA LYS A 686 -12.88 -19.99 5.71
C LYS A 686 -13.09 -21.50 5.76
N GLY A 687 -12.36 -22.16 6.66
CA GLY A 687 -12.40 -23.61 6.85
C GLY A 687 -11.31 -24.37 6.12
N ALA A 688 -10.54 -23.72 5.22
CA ALA A 688 -9.44 -24.35 4.52
C ALA A 688 -8.39 -24.94 5.49
N HIS A 689 -7.92 -26.14 5.17
CA HIS A 689 -6.86 -26.80 5.92
C HIS A 689 -5.49 -26.14 5.71
N VAL A 690 -4.98 -25.52 6.77
CA VAL A 690 -3.68 -24.83 6.78
C VAL A 690 -2.96 -25.05 8.11
N ILE A 691 -1.63 -24.99 8.06
CA ILE A 691 -0.79 -24.92 9.26
C ILE A 691 -0.02 -23.60 9.22
N ALA A 692 -0.13 -22.80 10.26
CA ALA A 692 0.71 -21.63 10.45
C ALA A 692 2.09 -22.01 10.98
N PHE A 693 3.14 -21.37 10.47
CA PHE A 693 4.50 -21.51 11.02
C PHE A 693 4.66 -20.66 12.29
N SER A 694 3.84 -20.97 13.29
CA SER A 694 3.75 -20.27 14.55
C SER A 694 4.88 -20.61 15.52
N ASN A 695 4.93 -19.92 16.65
CA ASN A 695 5.97 -20.09 17.65
C ASN A 695 6.12 -21.55 18.11
N CYS A 696 5.01 -22.29 18.30
CA CYS A 696 5.07 -23.71 18.70
C CYS A 696 5.64 -24.66 17.63
N VAL A 697 5.74 -24.21 16.37
CA VAL A 697 6.47 -24.94 15.33
C VAL A 697 7.98 -24.78 15.52
N TYR A 698 8.44 -23.60 15.94
CA TYR A 698 9.88 -23.29 16.04
C TYR A 698 10.53 -23.66 17.38
N PHE A 699 9.75 -23.71 18.46
CA PHE A 699 10.26 -23.96 19.80
C PHE A 699 9.55 -25.16 20.43
N ASP A 700 10.28 -25.86 21.29
CA ASP A 700 9.64 -26.71 22.28
C ASP A 700 8.75 -25.87 23.21
N ASN A 701 7.79 -26.48 23.88
CA ASN A 701 6.97 -25.80 24.89
C ASN A 701 6.84 -26.64 26.16
N GLN A 702 7.96 -27.20 26.61
CA GLN A 702 8.01 -28.10 27.77
C GLN A 702 7.76 -27.35 29.07
N ASN A 703 8.28 -26.12 29.20
CA ASN A 703 8.10 -25.30 30.39
C ASN A 703 6.80 -24.47 30.36
N LYS A 704 6.01 -24.54 29.27
CA LYS A 704 4.78 -23.77 29.05
C LYS A 704 4.98 -22.26 29.15
N THR A 705 6.17 -21.79 28.77
CA THR A 705 6.54 -20.36 28.83
C THR A 705 6.56 -19.68 27.47
N LEU A 706 6.34 -20.42 26.37
CA LEU A 706 6.40 -19.88 25.02
C LEU A 706 5.24 -18.90 24.74
N PRO A 707 5.51 -17.65 24.36
CA PRO A 707 4.49 -16.71 23.91
C PRO A 707 3.73 -17.25 22.71
N GLU A 708 2.43 -17.01 22.66
CA GLU A 708 1.61 -17.33 21.50
C GLU A 708 1.81 -16.28 20.40
N GLY A 709 1.84 -16.73 19.14
CA GLY A 709 2.06 -15.86 17.98
C GLY A 709 2.80 -16.52 16.83
N MET A 710 3.10 -15.72 15.81
CA MET A 710 3.87 -16.07 14.61
C MET A 710 5.09 -15.14 14.47
N ASP A 711 5.95 -15.10 15.49
CA ASP A 711 6.99 -14.07 15.61
C ASP A 711 8.25 -14.37 14.79
N LYS A 712 8.42 -15.62 14.33
CA LYS A 712 9.59 -16.07 13.56
C LYS A 712 9.34 -16.15 12.06
N ASP A 713 8.08 -16.25 11.66
CA ASP A 713 7.71 -16.59 10.30
C ASP A 713 6.28 -16.15 9.99
N THR A 714 6.10 -15.57 8.80
CA THR A 714 4.81 -15.10 8.28
C THR A 714 4.17 -16.13 7.34
N ARG A 715 4.80 -17.30 7.17
CA ARG A 715 4.35 -18.33 6.25
C ARG A 715 3.35 -19.31 6.85
N ILE A 716 2.56 -19.88 5.96
CA ILE A 716 1.62 -20.96 6.21
C ILE A 716 1.90 -22.11 5.23
N MET A 717 1.59 -23.32 5.65
CA MET A 717 1.65 -24.52 4.85
C MET A 717 0.23 -24.92 4.44
N VAL A 718 0.05 -25.20 3.15
CA VAL A 718 -1.24 -25.50 2.54
C VAL A 718 -1.12 -26.79 1.71
N LYS A 719 -2.08 -27.69 1.89
CA LYS A 719 -2.21 -28.90 1.08
C LYS A 719 -3.21 -28.66 -0.05
N LEU A 720 -2.70 -28.45 -1.25
CA LEU A 720 -3.54 -28.11 -2.42
C LEU A 720 -4.20 -29.34 -3.08
N SER A 721 -3.67 -30.55 -2.88
CA SER A 721 -4.15 -31.77 -3.56
C SER A 721 -5.62 -32.12 -3.29
N ASP A 722 -6.16 -31.65 -2.16
CA ASP A 722 -7.51 -32.00 -1.67
C ASP A 722 -8.46 -30.80 -1.80
N MET A 723 -8.08 -29.80 -2.60
CA MET A 723 -8.79 -28.54 -2.74
C MET A 723 -9.26 -28.32 -4.17
N ASP A 724 -10.43 -27.70 -4.33
CA ASP A 724 -10.89 -27.16 -5.61
C ASP A 724 -10.18 -25.84 -5.88
N ILE A 725 -9.41 -25.78 -6.97
CA ILE A 725 -8.55 -24.65 -7.32
C ILE A 725 -9.06 -24.02 -8.61
N LYS A 726 -9.50 -22.77 -8.52
CA LYS A 726 -9.99 -22.00 -9.67
C LYS A 726 -9.09 -20.81 -9.95
N LEU A 727 -8.55 -20.73 -11.17
CA LEU A 727 -7.87 -19.51 -11.64
C LEU A 727 -8.91 -18.42 -11.93
N ASN A 728 -8.79 -17.29 -11.23
CA ASN A 728 -9.69 -16.15 -11.37
C ASN A 728 -9.15 -15.14 -12.38
N SER A 729 -7.86 -14.81 -12.28
CA SER A 729 -7.25 -13.76 -13.09
C SER A 729 -5.77 -14.03 -13.32
N LYS A 730 -5.25 -13.46 -14.42
CA LYS A 730 -3.82 -13.43 -14.73
C LYS A 730 -3.46 -12.01 -15.17
N LYS A 731 -2.53 -11.37 -14.47
CA LYS A 731 -2.08 -10.01 -14.75
C LYS A 731 -0.55 -9.95 -14.75
N ASN A 732 0.02 -9.19 -15.66
CA ASN A 732 1.45 -8.92 -15.67
C ASN A 732 1.69 -7.50 -15.19
N VAL A 733 2.55 -7.34 -14.20
CA VAL A 733 3.01 -6.05 -13.72
C VAL A 733 4.52 -6.00 -13.75
N LYS A 734 5.11 -4.81 -13.69
CA LYS A 734 6.56 -4.66 -13.55
C LYS A 734 6.88 -3.99 -12.23
N ILE A 735 7.92 -4.45 -11.55
CA ILE A 735 8.37 -3.92 -10.27
C ILE A 735 9.82 -3.51 -10.41
N GLY A 736 10.10 -2.26 -10.05
CA GLY A 736 11.41 -1.66 -10.01
C GLY A 736 11.90 -1.57 -8.57
N LYS A 737 13.04 -2.20 -8.26
CA LYS A 737 13.74 -1.99 -6.98
C LYS A 737 15.19 -1.62 -7.23
N LEU A 738 15.73 -0.78 -6.36
CA LEU A 738 17.16 -0.48 -6.34
C LEU A 738 17.87 -1.54 -5.49
N GLU A 739 18.94 -2.13 -6.00
CA GLU A 739 19.75 -3.12 -5.27
C GLU A 739 20.33 -2.54 -3.97
N ASN A 740 20.70 -1.26 -4.00
CA ASN A 740 21.25 -0.48 -2.91
C ASN A 740 21.06 1.03 -3.16
N ASP A 741 21.33 1.86 -2.16
CA ASP A 741 21.27 3.33 -2.26
C ASP A 741 22.56 3.95 -2.86
N GLU A 742 23.35 3.16 -3.59
CA GLU A 742 24.56 3.65 -4.22
C GLU A 742 24.27 4.52 -5.46
N ILE A 743 25.27 5.31 -5.84
CA ILE A 743 25.15 6.27 -6.94
C ILE A 743 25.10 5.60 -8.30
N THR A 744 25.72 4.42 -8.39
CA THR A 744 25.79 3.60 -9.60
C THR A 744 24.63 2.63 -9.74
N SER A 745 23.77 2.53 -8.73
CA SER A 745 22.66 1.58 -8.69
C SER A 745 21.76 1.76 -9.89
N LYS A 746 21.48 0.63 -10.55
CA LYS A 746 20.47 0.57 -11.59
C LYS A 746 19.16 0.16 -10.94
N LEU A 747 18.06 0.65 -11.51
CA LEU A 747 16.76 0.10 -11.19
C LEU A 747 16.72 -1.30 -11.80
N ASP A 748 16.64 -2.33 -10.96
CA ASP A 748 16.34 -3.69 -11.42
C ASP A 748 14.84 -3.79 -11.62
N ILE A 749 14.42 -4.12 -12.85
CA ILE A 749 13.02 -4.20 -13.24
C ILE A 749 12.70 -5.66 -13.54
N LYS A 750 11.83 -6.23 -12.70
CA LYS A 750 11.28 -7.57 -12.92
C LYS A 750 9.84 -7.51 -13.37
N THR A 751 9.48 -8.33 -14.34
CA THR A 751 8.08 -8.54 -14.72
C THR A 751 7.50 -9.66 -13.86
N VAL A 752 6.45 -9.36 -13.13
CA VAL A 752 5.75 -10.31 -12.27
C VAL A 752 4.44 -10.71 -12.93
N SER A 753 4.30 -12.00 -13.22
CA SER A 753 3.04 -12.60 -13.65
C SER A 753 2.25 -13.00 -12.41
N ILE A 754 1.25 -12.21 -12.05
CA ILE A 754 0.35 -12.47 -10.93
C ILE A 754 -0.73 -13.43 -11.39
N LEU A 755 -0.83 -14.56 -10.71
CA LEU A 755 -1.84 -15.59 -10.94
C LEU A 755 -2.73 -15.68 -9.71
N GLU A 756 -3.98 -15.23 -9.82
CA GLU A 756 -4.92 -15.21 -8.71
C GLU A 756 -5.80 -16.46 -8.73
N TYR A 757 -5.78 -17.23 -7.65
CA TYR A 757 -6.58 -18.43 -7.50
C TYR A 757 -7.53 -18.31 -6.31
N THR A 758 -8.75 -18.84 -6.45
CA THR A 758 -9.59 -19.19 -5.29
C THR A 758 -9.45 -20.67 -5.01
N VAL A 759 -9.24 -20.99 -3.74
CA VAL A 759 -9.01 -22.35 -3.27
C VAL A 759 -10.07 -22.68 -2.23
N LYS A 760 -10.83 -23.74 -2.49
CA LYS A 760 -11.92 -24.22 -1.63
C LYS A 760 -11.68 -25.64 -1.20
N GLN A 761 -12.16 -25.98 -0.02
CA GLN A 761 -12.16 -27.37 0.41
C GLN A 761 -13.20 -28.15 -0.39
N MET A 762 -12.82 -29.33 -0.90
CA MET A 762 -13.79 -30.23 -1.53
C MET A 762 -14.80 -30.69 -0.48
N GLU A 763 -16.10 -30.59 -0.79
CA GLU A 763 -17.15 -31.20 0.03
C GLU A 763 -17.01 -32.73 -0.11
N GLU A 764 -16.94 -33.46 1.01
CA GLU A 764 -17.01 -34.92 0.98
C GLU A 764 -18.41 -35.33 0.47
N GLU A 765 -18.47 -36.03 -0.67
CA GLU A 765 -19.71 -36.65 -1.19
C GLU A 765 -20.20 -37.83 -0.34
#